data_AF-A0A255T989-F1
#
_entry.id   AF-A0A255T989-F1
#
_cell.length_a   1.000
_cell.length_b   1.000
_cell.length_c   1.000
_cell.angle_alpha   90.00
_cell.angle_beta   90.00
_cell.angle_gamma   90.00
#
_symmetry.space_group_name_H-M   'P 1'
#
loop_
_entity.id
_entity.type
_entity.pdbx_description
1 polymer ?
#
loop_
_entity_poly.entity_id
_entity_poly.type
_entity_poly.pdbx_seq_one_letter_code
_entity_poly.pdbx_strand_id
1 'polypeptide(L)'
;MKKRLLLSFAAVIGAMTSFAYNVGDYVYTNTAKFKVIGENILTNGNFAANYDGWKDYADGALSPDYWSIEASEDGGKVIQCTNGAADLTGNYMYQAVPYESGRSYIITFKVKGVDPVTSSITPQTTNYIDVYANADGSLNKTADNFCQVATTDAITADWKSYSYSFTDTITGGSTGYIVVTFGQLTAGTQVSDVEVREVTEVFDTRISDRELAYAEALLNIEGMVNGKEELQGTLESIKGFFESTEAEDPSGAQDALNSFIEAETEFLNANSYDLTSQIDGKALWTTKLQKKGGGETLGDWYLDGDARWFHDPASSPSIRHYIQGTYNLSAGTAKIVKELPSGKYFFSCESMGYRMAGTAASVRYNPDYTYVVEGAAVFIGNDSVKFNLDQRNFERHFVVADVAEGETLNAGFWHPATSVDNGLGGTVYMQAPVLRIIGDNSDGQMEAYIVNYATLKEIAAQANSLRVMLDSAITVKAKAEFPWGKDALQESITYYEGAYTSLSAKQPGQDLFAEAADSLMQSMRLVRTAIQDYYALNAPYTDLKAQLVIANESYNNPQNAAGDKATFLAVINKAQALVDGVTAEYSEEVANNMIAAKAELVEAQFAFEASTASLANPSEIEIVNPYFAQFTNQSNVEGWTMTGQTDNGRWKKGTLSVYENATHLTMWRGYTAFSLNKASQNVALLRSGVYVLSCQASACNEKGSTDGDRTVNSGVYYYAKLADAADSIGAHMVHTDLANYLDNVYSYGNYYPEQFAVVFEKTGDAEETVEFGFDGMNNLLCNTYNFGGNHVRYMGPADKFKTDLDAALAASLAKATTEYESLAQLAEDATIAADCHLTYSRIYINLGYAVEYANGATTLNEKMTAYLKLADALKNAEILVSGVKGIVAEPAANVQKGVFTLSGVKVADSKDVLPKGLYIVDGKKVIVK
;
A
#
# COMPACT_ATOMS: atom_id res chain seq x y z
N MET A 1 33.23 1.93 1.82
CA MET A 1 34.26 1.81 2.89
C MET A 1 34.08 0.48 3.60
N LYS A 2 35.15 -0.05 4.19
CA LYS A 2 35.40 -1.48 4.47
C LYS A 2 34.35 -2.13 5.40
N LYS A 3 33.47 -2.97 4.85
CA LYS A 3 32.60 -3.90 5.58
C LYS A 3 33.48 -4.93 6.29
N ARG A 4 33.74 -4.73 7.59
CA ARG A 4 34.41 -5.72 8.45
C ARG A 4 33.36 -6.71 8.93
N LEU A 5 33.47 -7.95 8.48
CA LEU A 5 32.82 -9.10 9.08
C LEU A 5 33.16 -9.12 10.58
N LEU A 6 32.16 -9.08 11.45
CA LEU A 6 32.32 -9.64 12.79
C LEU A 6 32.25 -11.16 12.63
N LEU A 7 33.36 -11.82 12.94
CA LEU A 7 33.46 -13.27 13.06
C LEU A 7 32.57 -13.71 14.22
N SER A 8 31.49 -14.41 13.93
CA SER A 8 30.91 -15.38 14.86
C SER A 8 31.94 -16.50 15.05
N PHE A 9 32.36 -16.74 16.30
CA PHE A 9 33.30 -17.81 16.64
C PHE A 9 32.77 -19.14 16.10
N ALA A 10 33.47 -19.65 15.09
CA ALA A 10 33.22 -20.95 14.52
C ALA A 10 33.42 -22.02 15.60
N ALA A 11 32.49 -22.97 15.65
CA ALA A 11 32.60 -24.21 16.39
C ALA A 11 34.02 -24.77 16.27
N VAL A 12 34.65 -25.07 17.41
CA VAL A 12 35.94 -25.75 17.45
C VAL A 12 35.81 -27.06 16.68
N ILE A 13 36.41 -27.07 15.50
CA ILE A 13 36.59 -28.25 14.65
C ILE A 13 37.37 -29.26 15.49
N GLY A 14 36.76 -30.42 15.72
CA GLY A 14 37.38 -31.55 16.40
C GLY A 14 38.60 -32.04 15.63
N ALA A 15 39.78 -31.61 16.04
CA ALA A 15 40.98 -32.41 15.88
C ALA A 15 40.98 -33.48 16.98
N MET A 16 41.30 -34.73 16.63
CA MET A 16 41.34 -35.83 17.60
C MET A 16 42.44 -35.56 18.66
N THR A 17 42.01 -35.15 19.85
CA THR A 17 42.76 -35.36 21.08
C THR A 17 41.92 -36.29 21.96
N SER A 18 42.48 -37.40 22.43
CA SER A 18 41.83 -38.28 23.40
C SER A 18 41.28 -37.47 24.58
N PHE A 19 40.06 -37.74 25.06
CA PHE A 19 39.62 -37.16 26.33
C PHE A 19 40.40 -37.84 27.45
N ALA A 20 41.47 -37.19 27.89
CA ALA A 20 42.15 -37.52 29.13
C ALA A 20 41.99 -36.31 30.05
N TYR A 21 40.76 -36.05 30.50
CA TYR A 21 40.52 -34.93 31.41
C TYR A 21 41.28 -35.18 32.72
N ASN A 22 42.03 -34.20 33.20
CA ASN A 22 42.73 -34.24 34.48
C ASN A 22 41.94 -33.45 35.53
N VAL A 23 42.22 -33.70 36.80
CA VAL A 23 41.70 -32.86 37.88
C VAL A 23 42.15 -31.41 37.63
N GLY A 24 41.19 -30.49 37.60
CA GLY A 24 41.38 -29.09 37.24
C GLY A 24 40.95 -28.73 35.81
N ASP A 25 40.76 -29.71 34.92
CA ASP A 25 40.28 -29.45 33.56
C ASP A 25 38.80 -29.02 33.56
N TYR A 26 38.42 -28.24 32.54
CA TYR A 26 37.04 -27.80 32.36
C TYR A 26 36.35 -28.57 31.25
N VAL A 27 35.13 -29.00 31.53
CA VAL A 27 34.26 -29.65 30.57
C VAL A 27 33.02 -28.79 30.38
N TYR A 28 32.71 -28.49 29.13
CA TYR A 28 31.48 -27.79 28.77
C TYR A 28 30.43 -28.81 28.39
N THR A 29 29.29 -28.76 29.06
CA THR A 29 28.07 -29.30 28.46
C THR A 29 27.43 -28.22 27.60
N ASN A 30 26.35 -28.58 26.93
CA ASN A 30 25.55 -27.61 26.19
C ASN A 30 24.82 -26.59 27.09
N THR A 31 24.80 -26.75 28.42
CA THR A 31 24.06 -25.85 29.35
C THR A 31 24.91 -25.26 30.46
N ALA A 32 26.07 -25.82 30.77
CA ALA A 32 26.90 -25.37 31.88
C ALA A 32 28.37 -25.71 31.65
N LYS A 33 29.23 -25.11 32.48
CA LYS A 33 30.65 -25.42 32.57
C LYS A 33 30.92 -26.12 33.90
N PHE A 34 31.72 -27.17 33.83
CA PHE A 34 32.07 -27.99 34.98
C PHE A 34 33.58 -28.07 35.11
N LYS A 35 34.07 -28.03 36.34
CA LYS A 35 35.48 -28.28 36.67
C LYS A 35 35.63 -29.69 37.22
N VAL A 36 36.56 -30.45 36.65
CA VAL A 36 36.86 -31.81 37.08
C VAL A 36 37.57 -31.77 38.43
N ILE A 37 36.99 -32.42 39.43
CA ILE A 37 37.52 -32.48 40.80
C ILE A 37 37.89 -33.90 41.24
N GLY A 38 37.48 -34.93 40.48
CA GLY A 38 37.80 -36.33 40.75
C GLY A 38 38.36 -37.10 39.55
N GLU A 39 38.92 -38.27 39.83
CA GLU A 39 39.41 -39.21 38.81
C GLU A 39 38.25 -39.88 38.03
N ASN A 40 38.56 -40.50 36.89
CA ASN A 40 37.59 -41.28 36.14
C ASN A 40 37.18 -42.53 36.92
N ILE A 41 35.89 -42.66 37.24
CA ILE A 41 35.34 -43.80 37.98
C ILE A 41 34.90 -44.95 37.05
N LEU A 42 34.87 -44.72 35.73
CA LEU A 42 34.58 -45.74 34.74
C LEU A 42 35.86 -46.45 34.29
N THR A 43 35.82 -47.78 34.24
CA THR A 43 36.99 -48.58 33.86
C THR A 43 36.96 -48.95 32.38
N ASN A 44 38.14 -49.02 31.75
CA ASN A 44 38.32 -49.44 30.34
C ASN A 44 37.43 -48.70 29.32
N GLY A 45 37.18 -47.40 29.52
CA GLY A 45 36.42 -46.58 28.56
C GLY A 45 37.18 -46.20 27.28
N ASN A 46 38.49 -46.36 27.27
CA ASN A 46 39.35 -46.23 26.08
C ASN A 46 39.60 -47.58 25.37
N PHE A 47 38.98 -48.66 25.85
CA PHE A 47 39.07 -50.01 25.29
C PHE A 47 40.49 -50.59 25.17
N ALA A 48 41.45 -50.06 25.94
CA ALA A 48 42.83 -50.55 25.97
C ALA A 48 42.91 -52.04 26.39
N ALA A 49 42.05 -52.44 27.33
CA ALA A 49 41.90 -53.80 27.85
C ALA A 49 40.85 -54.63 27.08
N ASN A 50 40.59 -54.29 25.81
CA ASN A 50 39.58 -54.96 24.97
C ASN A 50 38.18 -54.87 25.62
N TYR A 51 37.53 -56.01 25.92
CA TYR A 51 36.17 -56.07 26.45
C TYR A 51 36.08 -56.01 27.98
N ASP A 52 37.20 -56.07 28.69
CA ASP A 52 37.20 -56.18 30.16
C ASP A 52 36.45 -55.02 30.82
N GLY A 53 35.56 -55.32 31.77
CA GLY A 53 34.77 -54.32 32.50
C GLY A 53 33.44 -53.91 31.84
N TRP A 54 33.21 -54.26 30.56
CA TRP A 54 31.94 -54.04 29.87
C TRP A 54 31.10 -55.32 29.83
N LYS A 55 29.79 -55.17 30.01
CA LYS A 55 28.83 -56.29 30.04
C LYS A 55 27.77 -56.17 28.95
N ASP A 56 27.22 -57.29 28.50
CA ASP A 56 26.03 -57.31 27.65
C ASP A 56 24.74 -57.01 28.46
N TYR A 57 23.58 -56.93 27.80
CA TYR A 57 22.32 -56.61 28.47
C TYR A 57 21.85 -57.66 29.51
N ALA A 58 22.39 -58.87 29.45
CA ALA A 58 22.08 -60.00 30.33
C ALA A 58 23.17 -60.25 31.39
N ASP A 59 24.01 -59.25 31.68
CA ASP A 59 25.14 -59.35 32.61
C ASP A 59 26.27 -60.31 32.16
N GLY A 60 26.28 -60.70 30.88
CA GLY A 60 27.31 -61.54 30.26
C GLY A 60 28.51 -60.76 29.71
N ALA A 61 29.49 -61.48 29.15
CA ALA A 61 30.65 -60.89 28.49
C ALA A 61 30.31 -60.47 27.05
N LEU A 62 30.92 -59.39 26.57
CA LEU A 62 30.73 -58.94 25.19
C LEU A 62 31.18 -60.00 24.17
N SER A 63 30.35 -60.21 23.15
CA SER A 63 30.61 -61.18 22.08
C SER A 63 31.34 -60.55 20.88
N PRO A 64 32.42 -61.19 20.37
CA PRO A 64 33.07 -60.79 19.11
C PRO A 64 32.15 -60.83 17.88
N ASP A 65 31.04 -61.56 17.94
CA ASP A 65 30.05 -61.62 16.85
C ASP A 65 29.29 -60.30 16.67
N TYR A 66 29.33 -59.42 17.69
CA TYR A 66 28.61 -58.15 17.74
C TYR A 66 29.51 -56.94 17.99
N TRP A 67 30.67 -57.14 18.63
CA TRP A 67 31.62 -56.08 18.96
C TRP A 67 33.03 -56.45 18.55
N SER A 68 33.73 -55.55 17.86
CA SER A 68 35.14 -55.69 17.48
C SER A 68 35.97 -54.61 18.14
N ILE A 69 37.23 -54.93 18.48
CA ILE A 69 38.20 -53.94 18.94
C ILE A 69 39.03 -53.54 17.73
N GLU A 70 38.89 -52.29 17.32
CA GLU A 70 39.56 -51.73 16.15
C GLU A 70 40.65 -50.74 16.57
N ALA A 71 41.65 -50.55 15.72
CA ALA A 71 42.62 -49.47 15.90
C ALA A 71 41.96 -48.13 15.56
N SER A 72 42.11 -47.13 16.44
CA SER A 72 41.74 -45.76 16.12
C SER A 72 42.74 -45.17 15.10
N GLU A 73 42.32 -44.12 14.40
CA GLU A 73 43.16 -43.39 13.44
C GLU A 73 44.46 -42.81 14.07
N ASP A 74 44.49 -42.61 15.39
CA ASP A 74 45.64 -42.13 16.18
C ASP A 74 46.45 -43.25 16.87
N GLY A 75 46.15 -44.52 16.58
CA GLY A 75 46.85 -45.68 17.16
C GLY A 75 46.38 -46.12 18.55
N GLY A 76 45.26 -45.57 19.04
CA GLY A 76 44.52 -46.07 20.20
C GLY A 76 43.58 -47.23 19.86
N LYS A 77 42.72 -47.66 20.78
CA LYS A 77 41.68 -48.67 20.55
C LYS A 77 40.28 -48.07 20.61
N VAL A 78 39.39 -48.56 19.76
CA VAL A 78 37.96 -48.24 19.80
C VAL A 78 37.14 -49.53 19.77
N ILE A 79 35.92 -49.47 20.26
CA ILE A 79 34.98 -50.57 20.08
C ILE A 79 34.05 -50.25 18.91
N GLN A 80 33.89 -51.20 17.99
CA GLN A 80 33.07 -51.06 16.79
C GLN A 80 31.96 -52.12 16.79
N CYS A 81 30.73 -51.69 16.54
CA CYS A 81 29.61 -52.60 16.32
C CYS A 81 29.79 -53.35 15.00
N THR A 82 29.82 -54.67 15.02
CA THR A 82 29.94 -55.52 13.82
C THR A 82 28.59 -55.99 13.30
N ASN A 83 27.58 -56.08 14.17
CA ASN A 83 26.25 -56.54 13.83
C ASN A 83 25.17 -55.74 14.57
N GLY A 84 24.43 -54.91 13.82
CA GLY A 84 23.36 -54.04 14.31
C GLY A 84 22.01 -54.73 14.62
N ALA A 85 21.91 -56.07 14.54
CA ALA A 85 20.67 -56.80 14.75
C ALA A 85 20.10 -56.60 16.16
N ALA A 86 18.77 -56.65 16.29
CA ALA A 86 18.07 -56.51 17.56
C ALA A 86 18.25 -57.76 18.44
N ASP A 87 19.38 -57.82 19.16
CA ASP A 87 19.72 -58.86 20.13
C ASP A 87 20.21 -58.23 21.43
N LEU A 88 19.48 -58.44 22.52
CA LEU A 88 19.83 -57.95 23.85
C LEU A 88 21.09 -58.63 24.40
N THR A 89 21.31 -59.91 24.09
CA THR A 89 22.44 -60.68 24.60
C THR A 89 23.75 -60.48 23.83
N GLY A 90 23.68 -59.87 22.64
CA GLY A 90 24.86 -59.69 21.78
C GLY A 90 25.22 -58.25 21.49
N ASN A 91 24.23 -57.45 21.10
CA ASN A 91 24.42 -56.12 20.52
C ASN A 91 24.12 -54.98 21.50
N TYR A 92 24.40 -55.20 22.77
CA TYR A 92 24.36 -54.19 23.81
C TYR A 92 25.66 -54.28 24.61
N MET A 93 26.14 -53.14 25.06
CA MET A 93 27.18 -53.05 26.06
C MET A 93 26.78 -52.00 27.10
N TYR A 94 27.12 -52.28 28.36
CA TYR A 94 26.90 -51.32 29.44
C TYR A 94 27.95 -51.46 30.54
N GLN A 95 28.11 -50.38 31.29
CA GLN A 95 28.84 -50.36 32.57
C GLN A 95 28.05 -49.49 33.56
N ALA A 96 28.00 -49.92 34.82
CA ALA A 96 27.38 -49.18 35.90
C ALA A 96 28.45 -48.81 36.93
N VAL A 97 28.53 -47.53 37.28
CA VAL A 97 29.54 -47.00 38.23
C VAL A 97 28.85 -46.33 39.41
N PRO A 98 29.30 -46.58 40.65
CA PRO A 98 28.66 -45.99 41.82
C PRO A 98 28.90 -44.48 41.90
N TYR A 99 27.89 -43.72 42.33
CA TYR A 99 28.00 -42.30 42.63
C TYR A 99 27.79 -42.01 44.11
N GLU A 100 28.40 -40.94 44.61
CA GLU A 100 28.27 -40.48 45.99
C GLU A 100 27.14 -39.44 46.12
N SER A 101 26.45 -39.45 47.26
CA SER A 101 25.28 -38.60 47.47
C SER A 101 25.64 -37.11 47.50
N GLY A 102 24.80 -36.27 46.89
CA GLY A 102 24.97 -34.82 46.78
C GLY A 102 26.10 -34.37 45.87
N ARG A 103 26.71 -35.28 45.08
CA ARG A 103 27.79 -34.95 44.15
C ARG A 103 27.30 -34.83 42.71
N SER A 104 28.09 -34.12 41.90
CA SER A 104 27.87 -33.95 40.47
C SER A 104 28.92 -34.71 39.67
N TYR A 105 28.50 -35.26 38.53
CA TYR A 105 29.31 -36.05 37.64
C TYR A 105 29.13 -35.60 36.20
N ILE A 106 30.21 -35.67 35.43
CA ILE A 106 30.18 -35.53 33.98
C ILE A 106 30.45 -36.88 33.33
N ILE A 107 29.64 -37.21 32.33
CA ILE A 107 29.75 -38.41 31.51
C ILE A 107 30.12 -37.97 30.11
N THR A 108 31.28 -38.38 29.61
CA THR A 108 31.76 -38.02 28.27
C THR A 108 32.09 -39.26 27.46
N PHE A 109 31.84 -39.21 26.15
CA PHE A 109 32.26 -40.26 25.21
C PHE A 109 32.30 -39.72 23.78
N LYS A 110 32.91 -40.48 22.87
CA LYS A 110 32.94 -40.19 21.44
C LYS A 110 32.24 -41.27 20.63
N VAL A 111 31.53 -40.88 19.58
CA VAL A 111 30.88 -41.79 18.63
C VAL A 111 31.20 -41.37 17.19
N LYS A 112 31.47 -42.34 16.33
CA LYS A 112 31.56 -42.17 14.87
C LYS A 112 30.61 -43.16 14.22
N GLY A 113 29.53 -42.68 13.62
CA GLY A 113 28.57 -43.48 12.85
C GLY A 113 29.06 -43.81 11.45
N VAL A 114 28.27 -44.61 10.72
CA VAL A 114 28.50 -44.89 9.29
C VAL A 114 27.80 -43.86 8.41
N ASP A 115 26.56 -43.52 8.77
CA ASP A 115 25.74 -42.50 8.13
C ASP A 115 25.12 -41.58 9.20
N PRO A 116 24.76 -40.32 8.87
CA PRO A 116 24.05 -39.45 9.79
C PRO A 116 22.72 -40.05 10.25
N VAL A 117 22.61 -40.33 11.55
CA VAL A 117 21.41 -40.89 12.20
C VAL A 117 21.17 -40.21 13.54
N THR A 118 20.03 -40.47 14.16
CA THR A 118 19.69 -39.94 15.49
C THR A 118 19.76 -41.07 16.52
N SER A 119 20.39 -40.81 17.67
CA SER A 119 20.45 -41.76 18.79
C SER A 119 19.09 -41.91 19.47
N SER A 120 18.88 -43.03 20.14
CA SER A 120 17.68 -43.29 20.92
C SER A 120 18.03 -43.52 22.39
N ILE A 121 17.23 -42.95 23.28
CA ILE A 121 17.22 -43.27 24.71
C ILE A 121 16.10 -44.25 25.08
N THR A 122 15.42 -44.83 24.08
CA THR A 122 14.41 -45.87 24.31
C THR A 122 15.06 -47.25 24.13
N PRO A 123 15.07 -48.12 25.17
CA PRO A 123 15.64 -49.45 25.04
C PRO A 123 15.05 -50.22 23.86
N GLN A 124 15.82 -51.15 23.28
CA GLN A 124 15.37 -52.02 22.17
C GLN A 124 15.05 -51.29 20.85
N THR A 125 15.65 -50.12 20.63
CA THR A 125 15.52 -49.38 19.37
C THR A 125 16.88 -49.16 18.73
N THR A 126 16.90 -48.97 17.40
CA THR A 126 18.14 -48.75 16.64
C THR A 126 18.88 -47.50 17.11
N ASN A 127 20.21 -47.57 17.13
CA ASN A 127 21.13 -46.54 17.60
C ASN A 127 20.87 -46.13 19.06
N TYR A 128 20.65 -47.11 19.94
CA TYR A 128 20.43 -46.87 21.36
C TYR A 128 21.73 -46.41 22.03
N ILE A 129 21.73 -45.19 22.55
CA ILE A 129 22.81 -44.60 23.35
C ILE A 129 22.16 -43.91 24.51
N ASP A 130 22.50 -44.34 25.72
CA ASP A 130 21.78 -43.88 26.88
C ASP A 130 22.66 -43.80 28.13
N VAL A 131 22.32 -42.84 28.98
CA VAL A 131 22.92 -42.58 30.27
C VAL A 131 21.80 -42.25 31.23
N TYR A 132 21.77 -42.92 32.37
CA TYR A 132 20.82 -42.61 33.43
C TYR A 132 21.40 -43.01 34.78
N ALA A 133 20.84 -42.45 35.85
CA ALA A 133 21.14 -42.87 37.21
C ALA A 133 19.99 -43.73 37.76
N ASN A 134 20.30 -44.71 38.61
CA ASN A 134 19.32 -45.46 39.40
C ASN A 134 19.94 -45.99 40.70
N ALA A 135 19.14 -46.63 41.55
CA ALA A 135 19.60 -47.11 42.86
C ALA A 135 20.48 -48.38 42.81
N ASP A 136 20.34 -49.22 41.78
CA ASP A 136 20.87 -50.60 41.78
C ASP A 136 21.84 -50.93 40.64
N GLY A 137 22.08 -50.00 39.70
CA GLY A 137 22.98 -50.20 38.56
C GLY A 137 22.40 -51.10 37.47
N SER A 138 21.12 -51.49 37.58
CA SER A 138 20.48 -52.37 36.61
C SER A 138 20.09 -51.65 35.32
N LEU A 139 19.78 -52.44 34.29
CA LEU A 139 19.20 -51.93 33.04
C LEU A 139 17.70 -51.58 33.14
N ASN A 140 17.11 -51.69 34.35
CA ASN A 140 15.70 -51.42 34.57
C ASN A 140 15.45 -49.92 34.82
N LYS A 141 14.80 -49.27 33.85
CA LYS A 141 14.39 -47.86 33.95
C LYS A 141 13.24 -47.58 34.92
N THR A 142 12.70 -48.60 35.59
CA THR A 142 11.71 -48.43 36.66
C THR A 142 12.30 -48.64 38.06
N ALA A 143 13.61 -48.87 38.16
CA ALA A 143 14.30 -48.96 39.45
C ALA A 143 14.18 -47.64 40.25
N ASP A 144 14.27 -47.75 41.57
CA ASP A 144 14.26 -46.59 42.46
C ASP A 144 15.37 -45.60 42.06
N ASN A 145 15.15 -44.31 42.31
CA ASN A 145 16.05 -43.21 41.95
C ASN A 145 16.36 -43.10 40.45
N PHE A 146 15.52 -43.66 39.57
CA PHE A 146 15.70 -43.49 38.12
C PHE A 146 15.68 -42.00 37.73
N CYS A 147 16.78 -41.57 37.12
CA CYS A 147 16.94 -40.23 36.56
C CYS A 147 17.55 -40.35 35.16
N GLN A 148 16.79 -39.98 34.13
CA GLN A 148 17.27 -39.94 32.75
C GLN A 148 18.31 -38.82 32.60
N VAL A 149 19.51 -39.14 32.11
CA VAL A 149 20.64 -38.19 31.98
C VAL A 149 20.94 -37.87 30.51
N ALA A 150 21.02 -38.88 29.66
CA ALA A 150 21.23 -38.69 28.22
C ALA A 150 19.98 -38.12 27.54
N THR A 151 20.23 -37.42 26.44
CA THR A 151 19.22 -36.99 25.47
C THR A 151 19.41 -37.70 24.15
N THR A 152 18.40 -37.64 23.28
CA THR A 152 18.55 -38.01 21.88
C THR A 152 19.45 -37.00 21.17
N ASP A 153 20.48 -37.49 20.48
CA ASP A 153 21.49 -36.67 19.79
C ASP A 153 21.80 -37.20 18.38
N ALA A 154 22.21 -36.32 17.47
CA ALA A 154 22.69 -36.73 16.15
C ALA A 154 24.04 -37.45 16.24
N ILE A 155 24.15 -38.59 15.55
CA ILE A 155 25.36 -39.37 15.27
C ILE A 155 25.77 -39.07 13.83
N THR A 156 27.02 -38.71 13.62
CA THR A 156 27.57 -38.32 12.31
C THR A 156 28.57 -39.34 11.79
N ALA A 157 28.90 -39.29 10.50
CA ALA A 157 29.98 -40.10 9.92
C ALA A 157 31.38 -39.69 10.41
N ASP A 158 31.50 -38.48 10.98
CA ASP A 158 32.69 -37.98 11.66
C ASP A 158 32.60 -38.22 13.18
N TRP A 159 33.77 -38.31 13.84
CA TRP A 159 33.84 -38.40 15.31
C TRP A 159 33.16 -37.20 15.96
N LYS A 160 32.20 -37.48 16.84
CA LYS A 160 31.52 -36.49 17.64
C LYS A 160 31.65 -36.80 19.12
N SER A 161 31.85 -35.75 19.92
CA SER A 161 31.96 -35.83 21.37
C SER A 161 30.62 -35.53 22.02
N TYR A 162 30.30 -36.28 23.07
CA TYR A 162 29.09 -36.14 23.87
C TYR A 162 29.49 -35.89 25.32
N SER A 163 28.74 -35.02 25.99
CA SER A 163 28.96 -34.67 27.39
C SER A 163 27.60 -34.47 28.06
N TYR A 164 27.32 -35.27 29.08
CA TYR A 164 26.12 -35.18 29.91
C TYR A 164 26.50 -34.95 31.37
N SER A 165 25.72 -34.14 32.07
CA SER A 165 25.89 -33.89 33.51
C SER A 165 24.81 -34.58 34.30
N PHE A 166 25.19 -35.16 35.44
CA PHE A 166 24.29 -35.70 36.45
C PHE A 166 24.60 -35.08 37.80
N THR A 167 23.58 -34.65 38.54
CA THR A 167 23.73 -34.17 39.92
C THR A 167 22.75 -34.93 40.80
N ASP A 168 23.25 -35.55 41.87
CA ASP A 168 22.37 -36.19 42.86
C ASP A 168 21.62 -35.11 43.66
N THR A 169 20.29 -35.14 43.56
CA THR A 169 19.41 -34.17 44.23
C THR A 169 18.78 -34.73 45.52
N ILE A 170 19.13 -35.97 45.89
CA ILE A 170 18.53 -36.65 47.05
C ILE A 170 19.28 -36.27 48.33
N THR A 171 18.65 -35.41 49.14
CA THR A 171 19.17 -35.02 50.45
C THR A 171 19.05 -36.18 51.46
N GLY A 172 20.16 -36.83 51.82
CA GLY A 172 20.18 -37.81 52.91
C GLY A 172 20.87 -39.16 52.66
N GLY A 173 21.64 -39.34 51.58
CA GLY A 173 22.69 -40.37 51.54
C GLY A 173 22.35 -41.72 50.92
N SER A 174 21.66 -41.79 49.77
CA SER A 174 21.65 -43.05 49.00
C SER A 174 22.74 -43.03 47.92
N THR A 175 23.71 -43.93 48.05
CA THR A 175 24.60 -44.32 46.94
C THR A 175 23.76 -44.95 45.83
N GLY A 176 23.88 -44.47 44.60
CA GLY A 176 23.28 -45.10 43.42
C GLY A 176 24.34 -45.39 42.37
N TYR A 177 23.91 -45.68 41.15
CA TYR A 177 24.77 -45.98 40.02
C TYR A 177 24.43 -45.10 38.83
N ILE A 178 25.47 -44.62 38.13
CA ILE A 178 25.37 -44.08 36.77
C ILE A 178 25.56 -45.25 35.82
N VAL A 179 24.55 -45.49 34.97
CA VAL A 179 24.56 -46.56 33.97
C VAL A 179 24.79 -45.93 32.60
N VAL A 180 25.86 -46.34 31.92
CA VAL A 180 26.19 -45.92 30.56
C VAL A 180 25.99 -47.11 29.63
N THR A 181 25.16 -46.98 28.60
CA THR A 181 24.79 -48.09 27.73
C THR A 181 24.74 -47.70 26.25
N PHE A 182 25.18 -48.63 25.41
CA PHE A 182 25.15 -48.53 23.96
C PHE A 182 24.56 -49.83 23.41
N GLY A 183 23.69 -49.76 22.41
CA GLY A 183 23.16 -50.96 21.80
C GLY A 183 22.43 -50.72 20.49
N GLN A 184 22.23 -51.79 19.72
CA GLN A 184 21.60 -51.72 18.39
C GLN A 184 22.19 -50.63 17.49
N LEU A 185 23.49 -50.36 17.64
CA LEU A 185 24.18 -49.38 16.81
C LEU A 185 24.23 -49.90 15.37
N THR A 186 24.23 -48.99 14.39
CA THR A 186 24.43 -49.36 12.99
C THR A 186 25.79 -50.04 12.84
N ALA A 187 25.86 -51.19 12.16
CA ALA A 187 27.11 -51.92 11.96
C ALA A 187 28.16 -51.00 11.31
N GLY A 188 29.37 -50.94 11.89
CA GLY A 188 30.43 -50.00 11.56
C GLY A 188 30.50 -48.77 12.48
N THR A 189 29.51 -48.53 13.35
CA THR A 189 29.57 -47.44 14.34
C THR A 189 30.63 -47.73 15.40
N GLN A 190 31.47 -46.73 15.69
CA GLN A 190 32.58 -46.81 16.64
C GLN A 190 32.33 -45.95 17.88
N VAL A 191 32.75 -46.43 19.05
CA VAL A 191 32.69 -45.73 20.34
C VAL A 191 34.07 -45.73 20.99
N SER A 192 34.45 -44.62 21.62
CA SER A 192 35.70 -44.49 22.37
C SER A 192 35.61 -43.41 23.47
N ASP A 193 36.66 -43.31 24.29
CA ASP A 193 36.86 -42.30 25.32
C ASP A 193 35.68 -42.14 26.29
N VAL A 194 35.11 -43.24 26.77
CA VAL A 194 34.03 -43.19 27.77
C VAL A 194 34.62 -42.85 29.15
N GLU A 195 34.22 -41.73 29.73
CA GLU A 195 34.65 -41.32 31.07
C GLU A 195 33.44 -40.90 31.92
N VAL A 196 33.51 -41.18 33.23
CA VAL A 196 32.62 -40.63 34.23
C VAL A 196 33.49 -40.00 35.32
N ARG A 197 33.37 -38.69 35.52
CA ARG A 197 34.23 -37.94 36.46
C ARG A 197 33.41 -37.09 37.40
N GLU A 198 33.85 -37.00 38.65
CA GLU A 198 33.27 -36.05 39.61
C GLU A 198 33.63 -34.62 39.22
N VAL A 199 32.64 -33.74 39.26
CA VAL A 199 32.76 -32.34 38.87
C VAL A 199 32.09 -31.41 39.86
N THR A 200 32.46 -30.13 39.81
CA THR A 200 31.69 -29.04 40.39
C THR A 200 31.28 -28.06 39.30
N GLU A 201 30.08 -27.50 39.38
CA GLU A 201 29.62 -26.48 38.44
C GLU A 201 30.37 -25.17 38.72
N VAL A 202 30.87 -24.54 37.65
CA VAL A 202 31.56 -23.25 37.70
C VAL A 202 30.93 -22.31 36.68
N PHE A 203 31.18 -21.00 36.81
CA PHE A 203 30.62 -20.02 35.89
C PHE A 203 30.96 -20.33 34.42
N ASP A 204 29.95 -20.31 33.56
CA ASP A 204 30.11 -20.53 32.13
C ASP A 204 30.62 -19.26 31.43
N THR A 205 31.93 -19.22 31.20
CA THR A 205 32.63 -18.08 30.58
C THR A 205 32.14 -17.75 29.16
N ARG A 206 31.40 -18.65 28.49
CA ARG A 206 30.73 -18.31 27.22
C ARG A 206 29.73 -17.16 27.37
N ILE A 207 29.15 -17.00 28.56
CA ILE A 207 28.22 -15.91 28.87
C ILE A 207 28.98 -14.58 28.89
N SER A 208 30.07 -14.50 29.65
CA SER A 208 30.89 -13.28 29.72
C SER A 208 31.51 -12.93 28.38
N ASP A 209 32.06 -13.91 27.64
CA ASP A 209 32.71 -13.65 26.35
C ASP A 209 31.78 -12.96 25.34
N ARG A 210 30.49 -13.31 25.35
CA ARG A 210 29.46 -12.68 24.50
C ARG A 210 29.16 -11.25 24.91
N GLU A 211 28.97 -10.98 26.20
CA GLU A 211 28.72 -9.62 26.70
C GLU A 211 29.94 -8.71 26.46
N LEU A 212 31.16 -9.23 26.64
CA LEU A 212 32.39 -8.49 26.35
C LEU A 212 32.50 -8.13 24.86
N ALA A 213 32.14 -9.06 23.97
CA ALA A 213 32.10 -8.80 22.52
C ALA A 213 31.03 -7.77 22.15
N TYR A 214 29.89 -7.78 22.84
CA TYR A 214 28.84 -6.78 22.68
C TYR A 214 29.33 -5.38 23.09
N ALA A 215 29.97 -5.23 24.25
CA ALA A 215 30.56 -3.97 24.69
C ALA A 215 31.65 -3.46 23.74
N GLU A 216 32.52 -4.33 23.24
CA GLU A 216 33.50 -3.97 22.22
C GLU A 216 32.82 -3.43 20.95
N ALA A 217 31.72 -4.05 20.53
CA ALA A 217 30.96 -3.59 19.39
C ALA A 217 30.29 -2.22 19.65
N LEU A 218 29.76 -1.97 20.85
CA LEU A 218 29.24 -0.65 21.26
C LEU A 218 30.32 0.44 21.19
N LEU A 219 31.50 0.19 21.75
CA LEU A 219 32.63 1.11 21.74
C LEU A 219 33.14 1.46 20.33
N ASN A 220 32.80 0.63 19.34
CA ASN A 220 33.15 0.83 17.93
C ASN A 220 32.09 1.63 17.14
N ILE A 221 30.95 2.00 17.73
CA ILE A 221 29.93 2.81 17.07
C ILE A 221 30.46 4.24 16.87
N GLU A 222 30.51 4.68 15.61
CA GLU A 222 30.95 6.03 15.25
C GLU A 222 29.94 7.08 15.72
N GLY A 223 30.41 8.03 16.54
CA GLY A 223 29.62 9.12 17.10
C GLY A 223 29.26 8.96 18.59
N MET A 224 29.41 7.76 19.17
CA MET A 224 29.26 7.55 20.62
C MET A 224 30.59 7.83 21.33
N VAL A 225 30.73 9.04 21.89
CA VAL A 225 31.98 9.55 22.48
C VAL A 225 31.89 9.80 23.98
N ASN A 226 30.71 10.08 24.52
CA ASN A 226 30.51 10.37 25.94
C ASN A 226 30.68 9.08 26.76
N GLY A 227 31.44 9.08 27.86
CA GLY A 227 31.59 7.88 28.70
C GLY A 227 32.46 6.75 28.10
N LYS A 228 33.14 7.01 26.98
CA LYS A 228 33.86 5.98 26.22
C LYS A 228 35.08 5.44 26.96
N GLU A 229 35.87 6.32 27.59
CA GLU A 229 37.06 5.92 28.34
C GLU A 229 36.66 5.15 29.61
N GLU A 230 35.57 5.55 30.25
CA GLU A 230 35.00 4.88 31.42
C GLU A 230 34.54 3.45 31.09
N LEU A 231 33.76 3.26 30.01
CA LEU A 231 33.35 1.92 29.58
C LEU A 231 34.55 1.07 29.15
N GLN A 232 35.55 1.66 28.47
CA GLN A 232 36.79 0.96 28.12
C GLN A 232 37.55 0.47 29.36
N GLY A 233 37.71 1.33 30.38
CA GLY A 233 38.37 0.95 31.63
C GLY A 233 37.62 -0.14 32.40
N THR A 234 36.28 -0.08 32.41
CA THR A 234 35.44 -1.13 33.00
C THR A 234 35.57 -2.44 32.22
N LEU A 235 35.57 -2.39 30.88
CA LEU A 235 35.76 -3.54 29.99
C LEU A 235 37.10 -4.24 30.23
N GLU A 236 38.19 -3.48 30.38
CA GLU A 236 39.51 -4.04 30.70
C GLU A 236 39.53 -4.70 32.08
N SER A 237 38.87 -4.07 33.07
CA SER A 237 38.79 -4.59 34.44
C SER A 237 38.01 -5.90 34.52
N ILE A 238 36.85 -5.98 33.84
CA ILE A 238 36.00 -7.17 33.86
C ILE A 238 36.65 -8.34 33.09
N LYS A 239 37.40 -8.07 32.01
CA LYS A 239 38.22 -9.09 31.34
C LYS A 239 39.23 -9.70 32.29
N GLY A 240 39.96 -8.86 33.03
CA GLY A 240 40.91 -9.32 34.03
C GLY A 240 40.26 -10.17 35.14
N PHE A 241 39.03 -9.83 35.55
CA PHE A 241 38.27 -10.63 36.51
C PHE A 241 37.94 -12.03 35.97
N PHE A 242 37.42 -12.14 34.75
CA PHE A 242 37.04 -13.44 34.14
C PHE A 242 38.23 -14.34 33.77
N GLU A 243 39.45 -13.79 33.73
CA GLU A 243 40.69 -14.58 33.61
C GLU A 243 41.18 -15.15 34.96
N SER A 244 40.56 -14.76 36.09
CA SER A 244 40.97 -15.17 37.44
C SER A 244 40.19 -16.39 37.96
N THR A 245 40.71 -17.05 39.01
CA THR A 245 40.00 -18.14 39.68
C THR A 245 38.78 -17.68 40.50
N GLU A 246 38.67 -16.38 40.80
CA GLU A 246 37.52 -15.82 41.52
C GLU A 246 36.25 -15.88 40.66
N ALA A 247 36.39 -15.79 39.34
CA ALA A 247 35.29 -15.91 38.39
C ALA A 247 34.74 -17.35 38.25
N GLU A 248 35.36 -18.36 38.89
CA GLU A 248 34.79 -19.71 38.91
C GLU A 248 33.50 -19.79 39.73
N ASP A 249 33.32 -18.92 40.74
CA ASP A 249 32.11 -18.84 41.54
C ASP A 249 30.94 -18.26 40.72
N PRO A 250 29.87 -19.03 40.45
CA PRO A 250 28.76 -18.57 39.62
C PRO A 250 28.08 -17.30 40.14
N SER A 251 27.97 -17.14 41.45
CA SER A 251 27.32 -15.96 42.05
C SER A 251 28.17 -14.71 41.91
N GLY A 252 29.45 -14.75 42.31
CA GLY A 252 30.35 -13.61 42.15
C GLY A 252 30.55 -13.19 40.69
N ALA A 253 30.62 -14.17 39.78
CA ALA A 253 30.70 -13.90 38.35
C ALA A 253 29.44 -13.23 37.77
N GLN A 254 28.26 -13.66 38.21
CA GLN A 254 26.99 -13.03 37.80
C GLN A 254 26.87 -11.60 38.33
N ASP A 255 27.28 -11.34 39.58
CA ASP A 255 27.27 -10.00 40.17
C ASP A 255 28.21 -9.06 39.40
N ALA A 256 29.42 -9.52 39.07
CA ALA A 256 30.37 -8.76 38.27
C ALA A 256 29.82 -8.43 36.86
N LEU A 257 29.13 -9.39 36.23
CA LEU A 257 28.49 -9.19 34.93
C LEU A 257 27.32 -8.19 35.01
N ASN A 258 26.51 -8.24 36.06
CA ASN A 258 25.41 -7.30 36.27
C ASN A 258 25.93 -5.86 36.42
N SER A 259 26.97 -5.65 37.24
CA SER A 259 27.62 -4.33 37.36
C SER A 259 28.24 -3.85 36.05
N PHE A 260 28.73 -4.76 35.21
CA PHE A 260 29.23 -4.41 33.88
C PHE A 260 28.10 -3.94 32.93
N ILE A 261 26.96 -4.61 32.94
CA ILE A 261 25.77 -4.23 32.15
C ILE A 261 25.22 -2.85 32.56
N GLU A 262 25.33 -2.47 33.84
CA GLU A 262 25.00 -1.11 34.29
C GLU A 262 25.88 -0.06 33.61
N ALA A 263 27.20 -0.30 33.50
CA ALA A 263 28.12 0.60 32.81
C ALA A 263 27.83 0.71 31.29
N GLU A 264 27.44 -0.39 30.64
CA GLU A 264 26.97 -0.35 29.25
C GLU A 264 25.73 0.53 29.10
N THR A 265 24.80 0.43 30.04
CA THR A 265 23.55 1.21 30.05
C THR A 265 23.82 2.69 30.24
N GLU A 266 24.74 3.05 31.14
CA GLU A 266 25.19 4.44 31.33
C GLU A 266 25.83 5.00 30.06
N PHE A 267 26.70 4.23 29.40
CA PHE A 267 27.32 4.62 28.12
C PHE A 267 26.26 4.87 27.03
N LEU A 268 25.28 3.97 26.90
CA LEU A 268 24.18 4.16 25.95
C LEU A 268 23.35 5.40 26.28
N ASN A 269 23.00 5.63 27.55
CA ASN A 269 22.22 6.80 27.98
C ASN A 269 22.93 8.13 27.72
N ALA A 270 24.26 8.16 27.83
CA ALA A 270 25.05 9.36 27.54
C ALA A 270 25.14 9.71 26.04
N ASN A 271 24.87 8.74 25.15
CA ASN A 271 25.04 8.90 23.70
C ASN A 271 23.75 8.64 22.89
N SER A 272 22.63 8.39 23.55
CA SER A 272 21.36 8.10 22.88
C SER A 272 20.17 8.21 23.82
N TYR A 273 18.98 8.41 23.26
CA TYR A 273 17.73 8.43 23.99
C TYR A 273 16.91 7.15 23.75
N ASP A 274 16.39 6.55 24.82
CA ASP A 274 15.55 5.36 24.76
C ASP A 274 14.13 5.68 24.29
N LEU A 275 13.71 5.06 23.20
CA LEU A 275 12.40 5.30 22.60
C LEU A 275 11.34 4.32 23.08
N THR A 276 11.64 3.40 23.98
CA THR A 276 10.71 2.35 24.42
C THR A 276 9.39 2.92 24.95
N SER A 277 9.42 4.05 25.66
CA SER A 277 8.21 4.73 26.16
C SER A 277 7.36 5.35 25.04
N GLN A 278 7.97 5.61 23.88
CA GLN A 278 7.32 6.17 22.70
C GLN A 278 6.78 5.07 21.77
N ILE A 279 7.06 3.79 22.00
CA ILE A 279 6.56 2.68 21.19
C ILE A 279 5.36 2.03 21.88
N ASP A 280 4.20 2.03 21.23
CA ASP A 280 3.04 1.27 21.70
C ASP A 280 3.26 -0.22 21.48
N GLY A 281 3.80 -0.88 22.50
CA GLY A 281 4.00 -2.33 22.53
C GLY A 281 3.03 -3.08 23.45
N LYS A 282 2.02 -2.41 24.02
CA LYS A 282 1.21 -3.00 25.10
C LYS A 282 0.53 -4.29 24.65
N ALA A 283 -0.08 -4.27 23.47
CA ALA A 283 -0.76 -5.44 22.91
C ALA A 283 0.20 -6.63 22.70
N LEU A 284 1.44 -6.37 22.27
CA LEU A 284 2.42 -7.42 22.03
C LEU A 284 3.02 -7.99 23.32
N TRP A 285 3.49 -7.13 24.23
CA TRP A 285 4.39 -7.52 25.34
C TRP A 285 3.69 -7.71 26.68
N THR A 286 2.43 -7.30 26.83
CA THR A 286 1.73 -7.37 28.12
C THR A 286 0.49 -8.26 28.10
N THR A 287 0.13 -8.81 26.92
CA THR A 287 -1.09 -9.60 26.76
C THR A 287 -0.79 -11.01 26.27
N LYS A 288 -1.65 -11.97 26.62
CA LYS A 288 -1.53 -13.33 26.10
C LYS A 288 -1.92 -13.36 24.62
N LEU A 289 -0.99 -13.77 23.77
CA LEU A 289 -1.18 -13.94 22.33
C LEU A 289 -1.24 -15.41 21.94
N GLN A 290 -2.15 -15.72 21.01
CA GLN A 290 -2.34 -17.06 20.47
C GLN A 290 -2.49 -16.96 18.94
N LYS A 291 -1.52 -17.51 18.20
CA LYS A 291 -1.55 -17.61 16.73
C LYS A 291 -1.75 -16.26 16.02
N LYS A 292 -0.88 -15.30 16.34
CA LYS A 292 -0.82 -13.98 15.70
C LYS A 292 0.21 -13.98 14.57
N GLY A 293 0.11 -13.04 13.63
CA GLY A 293 1.01 -12.91 12.47
C GLY A 293 0.26 -12.78 11.14
N GLY A 294 0.93 -13.02 10.01
CA GLY A 294 0.34 -12.84 8.68
C GLY A 294 0.08 -11.37 8.31
N GLY A 295 0.90 -10.47 8.86
CA GLY A 295 0.82 -9.02 8.65
C GLY A 295 -0.05 -8.28 9.65
N GLU A 296 -0.21 -8.83 10.85
CA GLU A 296 -1.01 -8.23 11.92
C GLU A 296 -0.25 -7.12 12.64
N THR A 297 -0.97 -6.04 12.98
CA THR A 297 -0.45 -4.88 13.71
C THR A 297 -0.99 -4.87 15.15
N LEU A 298 -0.10 -4.71 16.13
CA LEU A 298 -0.36 -4.77 17.58
C LEU A 298 0.25 -3.54 18.27
N GLY A 299 -0.38 -2.38 18.07
CA GLY A 299 0.20 -1.08 18.40
C GLY A 299 1.19 -0.65 17.32
N ASP A 300 2.39 -0.22 17.70
CA ASP A 300 3.48 0.11 16.76
C ASP A 300 4.23 -1.15 16.28
N TRP A 301 3.87 -2.34 16.78
CA TRP A 301 4.48 -3.60 16.38
C TRP A 301 3.73 -4.29 15.26
N TYR A 302 4.48 -4.90 14.35
CA TYR A 302 3.99 -5.68 13.22
C TYR A 302 4.59 -7.08 13.27
N LEU A 303 3.73 -8.09 13.17
CA LEU A 303 4.11 -9.50 13.14
C LEU A 303 3.81 -10.11 11.77
N ASP A 304 4.83 -10.68 11.15
CA ASP A 304 4.74 -11.40 9.87
C ASP A 304 5.12 -12.88 9.99
N GLY A 305 4.74 -13.67 8.98
CA GLY A 305 4.90 -15.12 8.93
C GLY A 305 3.57 -15.87 8.90
N ASP A 306 3.58 -17.17 9.21
CA ASP A 306 2.44 -18.09 9.07
C ASP A 306 1.38 -18.03 10.19
N ALA A 307 1.24 -16.87 10.84
CA ALA A 307 0.33 -16.63 11.96
C ALA A 307 0.55 -17.57 13.17
N ARG A 308 1.81 -17.87 13.50
CA ARG A 308 2.20 -18.73 14.63
C ARG A 308 3.01 -18.01 15.70
N TRP A 309 2.83 -16.71 15.86
CA TRP A 309 3.38 -15.98 17.00
C TRP A 309 2.50 -16.18 18.24
N PHE A 310 3.18 -16.40 19.36
CA PHE A 310 2.59 -16.62 20.68
C PHE A 310 3.33 -15.78 21.71
N HIS A 311 2.60 -15.40 22.76
CA HIS A 311 3.16 -14.76 23.93
C HIS A 311 2.30 -15.14 25.13
N ASP A 312 2.92 -15.44 26.26
CA ASP A 312 2.21 -15.65 27.52
C ASP A 312 3.03 -14.99 28.64
N PRO A 313 2.74 -13.72 28.95
CA PRO A 313 3.55 -12.91 29.88
C PRO A 313 3.54 -13.47 31.30
N ALA A 314 2.59 -14.34 31.65
CA ALA A 314 2.57 -15.03 32.95
C ALA A 314 3.65 -16.13 33.07
N SER A 315 4.20 -16.58 31.94
CA SER A 315 5.15 -17.71 31.88
C SER A 315 6.50 -17.34 31.26
N SER A 316 6.55 -16.35 30.37
CA SER A 316 7.79 -15.90 29.73
C SER A 316 7.66 -14.46 29.24
N PRO A 317 8.71 -13.63 29.41
CA PRO A 317 8.76 -12.29 28.81
C PRO A 317 8.94 -12.32 27.28
N SER A 318 9.34 -13.47 26.70
CA SER A 318 9.59 -13.59 25.26
C SER A 318 8.31 -13.76 24.44
N ILE A 319 8.30 -13.21 23.23
CA ILE A 319 7.42 -13.71 22.17
C ILE A 319 8.08 -14.91 21.50
N ARG A 320 7.27 -15.85 20.99
CA ARG A 320 7.79 -17.03 20.27
C ARG A 320 7.02 -17.30 18.97
N HIS A 321 7.76 -17.57 17.90
CA HIS A 321 7.23 -18.11 16.66
C HIS A 321 7.41 -19.63 16.69
N TYR A 322 6.31 -20.39 16.61
CA TYR A 322 6.33 -21.79 17.04
C TYR A 322 5.45 -22.74 16.20
N ILE A 323 6.04 -23.86 15.78
CA ILE A 323 5.29 -25.00 15.24
C ILE A 323 5.97 -26.34 15.57
N GLN A 324 5.18 -27.36 15.87
CA GLN A 324 5.66 -28.73 16.13
C GLN A 324 6.32 -29.36 14.88
N GLY A 325 7.16 -30.37 15.10
CA GLY A 325 7.62 -31.29 14.07
C GLY A 325 6.42 -31.98 13.41
N THR A 326 6.54 -32.28 12.12
CA THR A 326 5.53 -32.57 11.07
C THR A 326 5.14 -31.40 10.17
N TYR A 327 5.58 -30.18 10.46
CA TYR A 327 5.32 -28.98 9.64
C TYR A 327 6.61 -28.18 9.46
N ASN A 328 6.67 -27.27 8.49
CA ASN A 328 7.78 -26.31 8.41
C ASN A 328 7.39 -25.03 9.15
N LEU A 329 8.29 -24.49 9.99
CA LEU A 329 8.15 -23.12 10.47
C LEU A 329 8.67 -22.21 9.36
N SER A 330 7.79 -21.34 8.85
CA SER A 330 8.19 -20.36 7.84
C SER A 330 9.07 -19.26 8.42
N ALA A 331 9.66 -18.44 7.54
CA ALA A 331 10.33 -17.22 7.97
C ALA A 331 9.34 -16.30 8.69
N GLY A 332 9.80 -15.62 9.72
CA GLY A 332 8.98 -14.75 10.56
C GLY A 332 9.67 -13.42 10.83
N THR A 333 8.87 -12.41 11.18
CA THR A 333 9.37 -11.09 11.52
C THR A 333 8.55 -10.47 12.62
N ALA A 334 9.22 -9.85 13.59
CA ALA A 334 8.62 -8.98 14.58
C ALA A 334 9.35 -7.64 14.53
N LYS A 335 8.62 -6.57 14.17
CA LYS A 335 9.22 -5.26 13.88
C LYS A 335 8.36 -4.11 14.36
N ILE A 336 9.00 -3.00 14.65
CA ILE A 336 8.42 -1.70 14.97
C ILE A 336 8.24 -0.94 13.65
N VAL A 337 7.05 -0.39 13.42
CA VAL A 337 6.75 0.51 12.31
C VAL A 337 6.15 1.78 12.88
N LYS A 338 6.92 2.88 12.89
CA LYS A 338 6.48 4.15 13.49
C LYS A 338 7.09 5.35 12.77
N GLU A 339 6.31 6.42 12.60
CA GLU A 339 6.87 7.70 12.21
C GLU A 339 7.63 8.34 13.37
N LEU A 340 8.91 8.60 13.16
CA LEU A 340 9.83 9.20 14.12
C LEU A 340 10.71 10.24 13.39
N PRO A 341 11.50 11.06 14.11
CA PRO A 341 12.43 11.98 13.47
C PRO A 341 13.42 11.31 12.53
N SER A 342 14.00 12.11 11.62
CA SER A 342 15.22 11.64 10.95
C SER A 342 16.37 11.58 11.95
N GLY A 343 17.30 10.66 11.72
CA GLY A 343 18.45 10.51 12.59
C GLY A 343 19.10 9.14 12.50
N LYS A 344 20.13 8.93 13.31
CA LYS A 344 20.81 7.65 13.44
C LYS A 344 20.15 6.84 14.54
N TYR A 345 19.71 5.64 14.25
CA TYR A 345 18.98 4.77 15.16
C TYR A 345 19.82 3.54 15.55
N PHE A 346 19.56 3.05 16.75
CA PHE A 346 20.08 1.81 17.30
C PHE A 346 18.88 0.90 17.62
N PHE A 347 18.93 -0.35 17.18
CA PHE A 347 17.94 -1.37 17.54
C PHE A 347 18.65 -2.62 18.00
N SER A 348 18.25 -3.15 19.14
CA SER A 348 18.71 -4.45 19.65
C SER A 348 17.57 -5.31 20.15
N CYS A 349 17.79 -6.61 20.17
CA CYS A 349 16.94 -7.55 20.89
C CYS A 349 17.76 -8.77 21.30
N GLU A 350 17.19 -9.55 22.20
CA GLU A 350 17.68 -10.87 22.56
C GLU A 350 16.90 -11.94 21.81
N SER A 351 17.60 -12.90 21.23
CA SER A 351 16.96 -13.96 20.45
C SER A 351 17.64 -15.32 20.64
N MET A 352 16.85 -16.38 20.50
CA MET A 352 17.33 -17.76 20.44
C MET A 352 16.37 -18.59 19.58
N GLY A 353 16.80 -19.76 19.11
CA GLY A 353 15.89 -20.62 18.36
C GLY A 353 16.49 -21.92 17.86
N TYR A 354 15.60 -22.87 17.59
CA TYR A 354 15.94 -24.24 17.21
C TYR A 354 14.86 -24.85 16.31
N ARG A 355 15.22 -25.90 15.58
CA ARG A 355 14.26 -26.82 14.95
C ARG A 355 13.90 -27.96 15.92
N MET A 356 12.89 -28.77 15.60
CA MET A 356 12.58 -29.98 16.39
C MET A 356 13.45 -31.17 15.98
N ALA A 357 13.70 -32.08 16.92
CA ALA A 357 14.53 -33.27 16.77
C ALA A 357 13.95 -34.34 15.83
N GLY A 358 12.64 -34.30 15.54
CA GLY A 358 12.03 -35.24 14.61
C GLY A 358 10.52 -35.04 14.42
N THR A 359 9.92 -35.91 13.61
CA THR A 359 8.48 -35.86 13.28
C THR A 359 7.63 -36.83 14.10
N ALA A 360 8.25 -37.80 14.80
CA ALA A 360 7.53 -38.77 15.63
C ALA A 360 6.95 -38.13 16.91
N ALA A 361 5.86 -38.70 17.43
CA ALA A 361 5.14 -38.13 18.57
C ALA A 361 6.00 -37.91 19.83
N SER A 362 7.00 -38.75 20.05
CA SER A 362 7.95 -38.69 21.18
C SER A 362 9.00 -37.57 21.06
N VAL A 363 9.20 -36.99 19.87
CA VAL A 363 10.29 -36.03 19.60
C VAL A 363 9.84 -34.76 18.86
N ARG A 364 8.59 -34.69 18.40
CA ARG A 364 8.06 -33.54 17.63
C ARG A 364 7.92 -32.22 18.40
N TYR A 365 8.14 -32.25 19.72
CA TYR A 365 8.21 -31.07 20.59
C TYR A 365 9.61 -30.90 21.22
N ASN A 366 10.55 -31.79 20.91
CA ASN A 366 11.87 -31.80 21.51
C ASN A 366 12.81 -30.97 20.63
N PRO A 367 13.57 -30.01 21.18
CA PRO A 367 14.55 -29.24 20.42
C PRO A 367 15.67 -30.10 19.84
N ASP A 368 16.08 -29.83 18.60
CA ASP A 368 17.36 -30.31 18.06
C ASP A 368 18.45 -29.30 18.39
N TYR A 369 19.15 -29.56 19.48
CA TYR A 369 20.24 -28.71 19.94
C TYR A 369 21.56 -28.89 19.15
N THR A 370 21.57 -29.75 18.13
CA THR A 370 22.76 -29.97 17.29
C THR A 370 22.68 -29.23 15.96
N TYR A 371 21.54 -28.60 15.67
CA TYR A 371 21.32 -27.86 14.43
C TYR A 371 21.27 -26.36 14.67
N VAL A 372 22.08 -25.64 13.93
CA VAL A 372 22.15 -24.18 13.98
C VAL A 372 21.20 -23.57 12.94
N VAL A 373 20.31 -22.69 13.40
CA VAL A 373 19.47 -21.89 12.49
C VAL A 373 20.29 -20.68 12.04
N GLU A 374 20.76 -20.73 10.79
CA GLU A 374 21.63 -19.70 10.23
C GLU A 374 20.86 -18.57 9.57
N GLY A 375 21.38 -17.35 9.67
CA GLY A 375 20.93 -16.22 8.86
C GLY A 375 19.82 -15.36 9.46
N ALA A 376 19.48 -15.54 10.75
CA ALA A 376 18.64 -14.58 11.48
C ALA A 376 19.27 -13.18 11.47
N ALA A 377 18.46 -12.15 11.64
CA ALA A 377 18.92 -10.77 11.54
C ALA A 377 18.15 -9.80 12.43
N VAL A 378 18.86 -8.80 12.93
CA VAL A 378 18.29 -7.54 13.40
C VAL A 378 18.48 -6.49 12.32
N PHE A 379 17.50 -5.61 12.13
CA PHE A 379 17.50 -4.66 11.01
C PHE A 379 16.88 -3.31 11.39
N ILE A 380 17.29 -2.27 10.67
CA ILE A 380 16.65 -0.94 10.59
C ILE A 380 16.63 -0.55 9.11
N GLY A 381 15.44 -0.32 8.56
CA GLY A 381 15.27 -0.08 7.13
C GLY A 381 15.80 -1.23 6.30
N ASN A 382 16.77 -0.94 5.41
CA ASN A 382 17.44 -1.93 4.58
C ASN A 382 18.76 -2.45 5.19
N ASP A 383 19.23 -1.83 6.27
CA ASP A 383 20.46 -2.23 6.94
C ASP A 383 20.17 -3.33 7.97
N SER A 384 21.05 -4.33 8.00
CA SER A 384 20.87 -5.50 8.88
C SER A 384 22.20 -6.10 9.33
N VAL A 385 22.17 -6.71 10.50
CA VAL A 385 23.24 -7.54 11.04
C VAL A 385 22.72 -8.97 11.11
N LYS A 386 23.40 -9.88 10.40
CA LYS A 386 23.03 -11.30 10.35
C LYS A 386 23.84 -12.12 11.34
N PHE A 387 23.21 -13.11 11.93
CA PHE A 387 23.80 -14.02 12.92
C PHE A 387 23.11 -15.39 12.89
N ASN A 388 23.68 -16.33 13.63
CA ASN A 388 23.14 -17.65 13.85
C ASN A 388 22.40 -17.67 15.19
N LEU A 389 21.24 -18.34 15.25
CA LEU A 389 20.52 -18.46 16.52
C LEU A 389 21.16 -19.54 17.39
N ASP A 390 21.52 -19.20 18.63
CA ASP A 390 21.83 -20.17 19.67
C ASP A 390 20.55 -20.95 20.02
N GLN A 391 20.68 -22.26 20.22
CA GLN A 391 19.54 -23.17 20.39
C GLN A 391 19.05 -23.22 21.85
N ARG A 392 19.77 -22.63 22.80
CA ARG A 392 19.54 -22.78 24.25
C ARG A 392 19.58 -21.46 25.01
N ASN A 393 20.40 -20.51 24.58
CA ASN A 393 20.65 -19.26 25.27
C ASN A 393 20.17 -18.07 24.43
N PHE A 394 19.63 -17.06 25.09
CA PHE A 394 19.39 -15.78 24.46
C PHE A 394 20.71 -15.08 24.18
N GLU A 395 20.89 -14.63 22.95
CA GLU A 395 22.00 -13.77 22.56
C GLU A 395 21.48 -12.40 22.13
N ARG A 396 22.17 -11.35 22.59
CA ARG A 396 21.86 -9.96 22.25
C ARG A 396 22.59 -9.55 20.98
N HIS A 397 21.84 -9.05 20.01
CA HIS A 397 22.39 -8.48 18.78
C HIS A 397 21.81 -7.09 18.54
N PHE A 398 22.58 -6.24 17.87
CA PHE A 398 22.15 -4.89 17.52
C PHE A 398 22.53 -4.48 16.10
N VAL A 399 21.85 -3.46 15.61
CA VAL A 399 22.14 -2.77 14.35
C VAL A 399 22.03 -1.26 14.56
N VAL A 400 22.86 -0.52 13.83
CA VAL A 400 22.82 0.94 13.77
C VAL A 400 22.62 1.36 12.32
N ALA A 401 21.67 2.24 12.05
CA ALA A 401 21.40 2.74 10.71
C ALA A 401 20.81 4.15 10.74
N ASP A 402 20.94 4.88 9.64
CA ASP A 402 20.31 6.19 9.45
C ASP A 402 18.89 6.04 8.90
N VAL A 403 17.96 6.87 9.37
CA VAL A 403 16.59 7.01 8.86
C VAL A 403 16.46 8.42 8.29
N ALA A 404 16.09 8.51 7.00
CA ALA A 404 16.01 9.79 6.31
C ALA A 404 14.74 10.58 6.68
N GLU A 405 14.75 11.88 6.39
CA GLU A 405 13.58 12.73 6.58
C GLU A 405 12.39 12.25 5.74
N GLY A 406 11.24 12.06 6.39
CA GLY A 406 10.02 11.56 5.76
C GLY A 406 9.93 10.03 5.65
N GLU A 407 10.96 9.28 6.02
CA GLU A 407 10.89 7.81 6.08
C GLU A 407 10.25 7.34 7.39
N THR A 408 9.37 6.33 7.30
CA THR A 408 8.85 5.63 8.48
C THR A 408 9.91 4.69 9.02
N LEU A 409 10.23 4.77 10.31
CA LEU A 409 11.13 3.81 10.95
C LEU A 409 10.55 2.41 10.78
N ASN A 410 11.40 1.48 10.35
CA ASN A 410 11.09 0.06 10.24
C ASN A 410 12.26 -0.73 10.83
N ALA A 411 12.16 -1.11 12.12
CA ALA A 411 13.24 -1.73 12.86
C ALA A 411 12.76 -3.01 13.55
N GLY A 412 13.53 -4.09 13.52
CA GLY A 412 13.04 -5.35 14.08
C GLY A 412 13.98 -6.54 13.98
N PHE A 413 13.40 -7.69 14.27
CA PHE A 413 14.03 -9.00 14.20
C PHE A 413 13.38 -9.84 13.10
N TRP A 414 14.21 -10.48 12.30
CA TRP A 414 13.82 -11.42 11.25
C TRP A 414 14.51 -12.75 11.48
N HIS A 415 13.82 -13.87 11.23
CA HIS A 415 14.45 -15.18 11.17
C HIS A 415 14.02 -15.93 9.90
N PRO A 416 14.91 -16.76 9.33
CA PRO A 416 14.57 -17.65 8.22
C PRO A 416 13.72 -18.83 8.70
N ALA A 417 13.24 -19.64 7.76
CA ALA A 417 12.64 -20.92 8.10
C ALA A 417 13.66 -21.77 8.90
N THR A 418 13.21 -22.38 10.01
CA THR A 418 14.09 -23.17 10.90
C THR A 418 14.48 -24.52 10.30
N SER A 419 13.76 -24.99 9.27
CA SER A 419 14.11 -26.16 8.49
C SER A 419 13.68 -25.98 7.04
N VAL A 420 14.57 -26.28 6.10
CA VAL A 420 14.24 -26.37 4.67
C VAL A 420 13.84 -27.82 4.37
N ASP A 421 12.60 -28.02 3.93
CA ASP A 421 12.06 -29.25 3.31
C ASP A 421 11.99 -30.56 4.12
N ASN A 422 12.25 -30.55 5.43
CA ASN A 422 12.21 -31.77 6.26
C ASN A 422 11.00 -31.88 7.22
N GLY A 423 10.11 -30.88 7.27
CA GLY A 423 8.94 -30.92 8.15
C GLY A 423 9.29 -30.97 9.64
N LEU A 424 10.40 -30.34 10.05
CA LEU A 424 10.94 -30.44 11.42
C LEU A 424 10.54 -29.28 12.34
N GLY A 425 9.68 -28.37 11.88
CA GLY A 425 9.13 -27.27 12.67
C GLY A 425 10.22 -26.43 13.33
N GLY A 426 9.88 -25.80 14.45
CA GLY A 426 10.84 -25.06 15.25
C GLY A 426 10.21 -24.10 16.23
N THR A 427 11.08 -23.52 17.05
CA THR A 427 10.73 -22.41 17.94
C THR A 427 11.80 -21.33 17.81
N VAL A 428 11.38 -20.09 17.57
CA VAL A 428 12.25 -18.92 17.61
C VAL A 428 11.68 -17.95 18.64
N TYR A 429 12.53 -17.45 19.52
CA TYR A 429 12.19 -16.54 20.59
C TYR A 429 12.81 -15.17 20.35
N MET A 430 12.09 -14.13 20.76
CA MET A 430 12.58 -12.75 20.81
C MET A 430 12.13 -12.12 22.12
N GLN A 431 13.03 -11.39 22.77
CA GLN A 431 12.73 -10.63 23.99
C GLN A 431 13.59 -9.36 24.08
N ALA A 432 13.31 -8.55 25.11
CA ALA A 432 14.07 -7.35 25.47
C ALA A 432 14.43 -6.44 24.27
N PRO A 433 13.44 -6.03 23.44
CA PRO A 433 13.72 -5.09 22.37
C PRO A 433 14.09 -3.73 22.95
N VAL A 434 15.14 -3.11 22.40
CA VAL A 434 15.56 -1.75 22.74
C VAL A 434 15.71 -0.97 21.45
N LEU A 435 15.00 0.15 21.35
CA LEU A 435 15.09 1.09 20.24
C LEU A 435 15.57 2.43 20.78
N ARG A 436 16.62 2.99 20.18
CA ARG A 436 17.20 4.26 20.61
C ARG A 436 17.52 5.16 19.42
N ILE A 437 17.43 6.47 19.61
CA ILE A 437 18.00 7.45 18.69
C ILE A 437 19.36 7.89 19.21
N ILE A 438 20.39 7.80 18.38
CA ILE A 438 21.76 8.17 18.70
C ILE A 438 21.93 9.67 18.55
N GLY A 439 22.49 10.30 19.57
CA GLY A 439 22.83 11.72 19.62
C GLY A 439 23.19 12.13 21.04
N ASP A 440 23.80 13.30 21.19
CA ASP A 440 24.13 13.83 22.52
C ASP A 440 22.83 14.04 23.32
N ASN A 441 22.72 13.31 24.43
CA ASN A 441 21.60 13.41 25.36
C ASN A 441 22.10 13.76 26.77
N SER A 442 23.33 14.27 26.89
CA SER A 442 23.93 14.61 28.18
C SER A 442 23.20 15.73 28.94
N ASP A 443 22.42 16.56 28.23
CA ASP A 443 21.65 17.68 28.78
C ASP A 443 20.12 17.50 28.69
N GLY A 444 19.63 16.35 28.20
CA GLY A 444 18.20 16.04 28.05
C GLY A 444 17.48 16.74 26.90
N GLN A 445 18.15 17.49 26.02
CA GLN A 445 17.49 18.17 24.89
C GLN A 445 16.89 17.18 23.87
N MET A 446 17.54 16.04 23.65
CA MET A 446 17.05 15.01 22.74
C MET A 446 15.70 14.45 23.20
N GLU A 447 15.55 14.16 24.51
CA GLU A 447 14.28 13.73 25.09
C GLU A 447 13.15 14.73 24.79
N ALA A 448 13.38 16.01 25.07
CA ALA A 448 12.39 17.06 24.84
C ALA A 448 11.99 17.16 23.36
N TYR A 449 12.95 17.02 22.44
CA TYR A 449 12.69 17.00 21.00
C TYR A 449 11.84 15.80 20.58
N ILE A 450 12.18 14.58 21.02
CA ILE A 450 11.44 13.36 20.68
C ILE A 450 9.99 13.42 21.18
N VAL A 451 9.79 13.78 22.45
CA VAL A 451 8.46 13.83 23.08
C VAL A 451 7.54 14.83 22.37
N ASN A 452 8.10 15.92 21.85
CA ASN A 452 7.33 17.00 21.19
C ASN A 452 7.39 16.94 19.66
N TYR A 453 7.94 15.87 19.07
CA TYR A 453 8.16 15.79 17.63
C TYR A 453 6.86 15.88 16.82
N ALA A 454 5.80 15.22 17.28
CA ALA A 454 4.49 15.27 16.61
C ALA A 454 3.96 16.72 16.52
N THR A 455 4.09 17.50 17.59
CA THR A 455 3.70 18.91 17.63
C THR A 455 4.57 19.77 16.71
N LEU A 456 5.89 19.57 16.73
CA LEU A 456 6.82 20.27 15.84
C LEU A 456 6.51 20.02 14.36
N LYS A 457 6.22 18.76 13.99
CA LYS A 457 5.82 18.38 12.64
C LYS A 457 4.52 19.07 12.22
N GLU A 458 3.53 19.11 13.11
CA GLU A 458 2.26 19.77 12.84
C GLU A 458 2.42 21.30 12.67
N ILE A 459 3.24 21.95 13.51
CA ILE A 459 3.58 23.38 13.36
C ILE A 459 4.18 23.63 11.96
N ALA A 460 5.12 22.81 11.51
CA ALA A 460 5.74 22.95 10.19
C ALA A 460 4.73 22.78 9.05
N ALA A 461 3.83 21.77 9.15
CA ALA A 461 2.80 21.53 8.15
C ALA A 461 1.80 22.71 8.04
N GLN A 462 1.36 23.24 9.18
CA GLN A 462 0.42 24.36 9.22
C GLN A 462 1.09 25.68 8.82
N ALA A 463 2.37 25.88 9.17
CA ALA A 463 3.16 27.00 8.68
C ALA A 463 3.23 26.99 7.15
N ASN A 464 3.56 25.85 6.53
CA ASN A 464 3.59 25.73 5.08
C ASN A 464 2.23 26.03 4.44
N SER A 465 1.14 25.52 5.02
CA SER A 465 -0.23 25.79 4.55
C SER A 465 -0.57 27.28 4.59
N LEU A 466 -0.20 27.98 5.67
CA LEU A 466 -0.37 29.44 5.77
C LEU A 466 0.49 30.17 4.74
N ARG A 467 1.75 29.78 4.56
CA ARG A 467 2.67 30.39 3.56
C ARG A 467 2.08 30.34 2.16
N VAL A 468 1.61 29.18 1.71
CA VAL A 468 0.97 29.00 0.40
C VAL A 468 -0.25 29.91 0.23
N MET A 469 -1.04 30.08 1.29
CA MET A 469 -2.22 30.94 1.25
C MET A 469 -1.84 32.44 1.20
N LEU A 470 -0.80 32.86 1.92
CA LEU A 470 -0.27 34.22 1.87
C LEU A 470 0.29 34.54 0.48
N ASP A 471 1.05 33.62 -0.12
CA ASP A 471 1.55 33.76 -1.51
C ASP A 471 0.40 33.86 -2.52
N SER A 472 -0.68 33.10 -2.30
CA SER A 472 -1.90 33.18 -3.09
C SER A 472 -2.57 34.55 -2.94
N ALA A 473 -2.69 35.09 -1.72
CA ALA A 473 -3.24 36.42 -1.47
C ALA A 473 -2.42 37.52 -2.17
N ILE A 474 -1.09 37.43 -2.12
CA ILE A 474 -0.18 38.35 -2.82
C ILE A 474 -0.42 38.30 -4.34
N THR A 475 -0.54 37.10 -4.89
CA THR A 475 -0.79 36.89 -6.32
C THR A 475 -2.15 37.46 -6.75
N VAL A 476 -3.21 37.20 -5.97
CA VAL A 476 -4.57 37.68 -6.26
C VAL A 476 -4.65 39.21 -6.17
N LYS A 477 -4.05 39.80 -5.14
CA LYS A 477 -3.97 41.27 -4.97
C LYS A 477 -3.31 41.96 -6.17
N ALA A 478 -2.32 41.32 -6.79
CA ALA A 478 -1.58 41.87 -7.92
C ALA A 478 -2.40 41.91 -9.23
N LYS A 479 -3.52 41.21 -9.32
CA LYS A 479 -4.35 41.19 -10.53
C LYS A 479 -4.86 42.59 -10.89
N ALA A 480 -4.69 42.94 -12.16
CA ALA A 480 -5.08 44.25 -12.68
C ALA A 480 -6.61 44.35 -12.88
N GLU A 481 -7.31 43.22 -13.06
CA GLU A 481 -8.76 43.19 -13.24
C GLU A 481 -9.57 43.51 -11.97
N PHE A 482 -8.92 43.64 -10.81
CA PHE A 482 -9.58 43.87 -9.52
C PHE A 482 -9.24 45.27 -8.98
N PRO A 483 -10.07 46.29 -9.26
CA PRO A 483 -9.79 47.66 -8.87
C PRO A 483 -9.90 47.92 -7.35
N TRP A 484 -10.73 47.17 -6.62
CA TRP A 484 -11.12 47.49 -5.25
C TRP A 484 -10.50 46.58 -4.20
N GLY A 485 -10.37 47.07 -2.95
CA GLY A 485 -10.04 46.26 -1.77
C GLY A 485 -8.57 45.84 -1.61
N LYS A 486 -7.64 46.40 -2.41
CA LYS A 486 -6.22 46.00 -2.38
C LYS A 486 -5.53 46.28 -1.05
N ASP A 487 -5.90 47.38 -0.38
CA ASP A 487 -5.30 47.77 0.90
C ASP A 487 -5.78 46.88 2.03
N ALA A 488 -7.08 46.57 2.11
CA ALA A 488 -7.64 45.64 3.10
C ALA A 488 -7.04 44.23 2.98
N LEU A 489 -6.84 43.74 1.75
CA LEU A 489 -6.14 42.46 1.53
C LEU A 489 -4.65 42.56 1.93
N GLN A 490 -3.98 43.69 1.69
CA GLN A 490 -2.60 43.91 2.14
C GLN A 490 -2.47 43.97 3.66
N GLU A 491 -3.41 44.60 4.36
CA GLU A 491 -3.44 44.61 5.82
C GLU A 491 -3.58 43.18 6.37
N SER A 492 -4.47 42.38 5.77
CA SER A 492 -4.63 40.95 6.13
C SER A 492 -3.34 40.16 5.89
N ILE A 493 -2.71 40.29 4.71
CA ILE A 493 -1.41 39.66 4.42
C ILE A 493 -0.40 40.06 5.50
N THR A 494 -0.22 41.36 5.75
CA THR A 494 0.78 41.87 6.70
C THR A 494 0.57 41.33 8.12
N TYR A 495 -0.68 41.28 8.58
CA TYR A 495 -1.02 40.75 9.91
C TYR A 495 -0.66 39.25 10.03
N TYR A 496 -1.05 38.44 9.04
CA TYR A 496 -0.82 37.00 9.09
C TYR A 496 0.61 36.58 8.71
N GLU A 497 1.38 37.43 8.03
CA GLU A 497 2.84 37.31 7.92
C GLU A 497 3.52 37.40 9.30
N GLY A 498 3.02 38.28 10.18
CA GLY A 498 3.46 38.38 11.57
C GLY A 498 3.11 37.12 12.38
N ALA A 499 1.89 36.60 12.21
CA ALA A 499 1.47 35.35 12.83
C ALA A 499 2.33 34.17 12.36
N TYR A 500 2.59 34.05 11.06
CA TYR A 500 3.51 33.04 10.51
C TYR A 500 4.89 33.14 11.17
N THR A 501 5.47 34.33 11.20
CA THR A 501 6.86 34.54 11.67
C THR A 501 7.01 34.22 13.16
N SER A 502 6.00 34.56 13.96
CA SER A 502 6.02 34.32 15.40
C SER A 502 5.74 32.87 15.80
N LEU A 503 4.99 32.10 15.00
CA LEU A 503 4.53 30.76 15.37
C LEU A 503 5.31 29.62 14.68
N SER A 504 5.78 29.82 13.44
CA SER A 504 6.37 28.75 12.62
C SER A 504 7.68 28.16 13.15
N ALA A 505 8.39 28.89 14.01
CA ALA A 505 9.68 28.49 14.58
C ALA A 505 9.62 28.18 16.09
N LYS A 506 8.42 28.04 16.66
CA LYS A 506 8.23 27.79 18.09
C LYS A 506 8.87 26.45 18.51
N GLN A 507 9.54 26.47 19.66
CA GLN A 507 10.22 25.32 20.25
C GLN A 507 9.55 24.87 21.56
N PRO A 508 9.76 23.62 22.00
CA PRO A 508 9.23 23.13 23.27
C PRO A 508 9.60 24.05 24.45
N GLY A 509 8.64 24.30 25.34
CA GLY A 509 8.82 25.19 26.50
C GLY A 509 8.66 26.69 26.21
N GLN A 510 8.48 27.10 24.95
CA GLN A 510 8.12 28.48 24.61
C GLN A 510 6.62 28.72 24.75
N ASP A 511 6.25 29.96 25.10
CA ASP A 511 4.85 30.38 25.19
C ASP A 511 4.11 30.14 23.87
N LEU A 512 2.89 29.63 23.95
CA LEU A 512 2.02 29.23 22.83
C LEU A 512 2.53 28.07 21.96
N PHE A 513 3.53 27.30 22.40
CA PHE A 513 4.03 26.16 21.61
C PHE A 513 2.95 25.12 21.30
N ALA A 514 2.12 24.76 22.27
CA ALA A 514 1.08 23.74 22.10
C ALA A 514 -0.04 24.19 21.14
N GLU A 515 -0.34 25.49 21.11
CA GLU A 515 -1.39 26.11 20.31
C GLU A 515 -0.90 26.65 18.95
N ALA A 516 0.41 26.59 18.69
CA ALA A 516 1.02 27.21 17.50
C ALA A 516 0.47 26.63 16.20
N ALA A 517 0.33 25.30 16.11
CA ALA A 517 -0.23 24.62 14.95
C ALA A 517 -1.67 25.06 14.65
N ASP A 518 -2.56 25.03 15.65
CA ASP A 518 -3.95 25.44 15.51
C ASP A 518 -4.08 26.92 15.13
N SER A 519 -3.23 27.76 15.72
CA SER A 519 -3.20 29.20 15.43
C SER A 519 -2.74 29.49 13.99
N LEU A 520 -1.76 28.74 13.47
CA LEU A 520 -1.33 28.80 12.07
C LEU A 520 -2.44 28.34 11.11
N MET A 521 -3.12 27.24 11.44
CA MET A 521 -4.27 26.75 10.66
C MET A 521 -5.40 27.78 10.62
N GLN A 522 -5.73 28.38 11.76
CA GLN A 522 -6.77 29.40 11.85
C GLN A 522 -6.39 30.66 11.06
N SER A 523 -5.12 31.06 11.12
CA SER A 523 -4.58 32.16 10.31
C SER A 523 -4.75 31.86 8.82
N MET A 524 -4.45 30.64 8.36
CA MET A 524 -4.63 30.25 6.95
C MET A 524 -6.09 30.37 6.50
N ARG A 525 -7.03 29.94 7.36
CA ARG A 525 -8.47 30.06 7.08
C ARG A 525 -8.90 31.53 6.94
N LEU A 526 -8.38 32.41 7.79
CA LEU A 526 -8.71 33.83 7.76
C LEU A 526 -8.12 34.53 6.52
N VAL A 527 -6.90 34.18 6.09
CA VAL A 527 -6.36 34.66 4.80
C VAL A 527 -7.23 34.18 3.63
N ARG A 528 -7.70 32.93 3.65
CA ARG A 528 -8.61 32.41 2.62
C ARG A 528 -9.91 33.22 2.56
N THR A 529 -10.50 33.53 3.71
CA THR A 529 -11.71 34.37 3.78
C THR A 529 -11.44 35.76 3.21
N ALA A 530 -10.30 36.39 3.55
CA ALA A 530 -9.94 37.69 2.99
C ALA A 530 -9.79 37.66 1.45
N ILE A 531 -9.28 36.57 0.87
CA ILE A 531 -9.25 36.37 -0.59
C ILE A 531 -10.67 36.26 -1.17
N GLN A 532 -11.57 35.51 -0.51
CA GLN A 532 -12.95 35.35 -0.96
C GLN A 532 -13.73 36.67 -0.93
N ASP A 533 -13.58 37.43 0.16
CA ASP A 533 -14.19 38.75 0.30
C ASP A 533 -13.65 39.72 -0.76
N TYR A 534 -12.35 39.64 -1.07
CA TYR A 534 -11.73 40.42 -2.14
C TYR A 534 -12.31 40.10 -3.53
N TYR A 535 -12.56 38.82 -3.83
CA TYR A 535 -13.26 38.44 -5.07
C TYR A 535 -14.70 38.94 -5.10
N ALA A 536 -15.45 38.76 -4.01
CA ALA A 536 -16.85 39.17 -3.92
C ALA A 536 -17.00 40.69 -4.11
N LEU A 537 -16.11 41.48 -3.51
CA LEU A 537 -16.09 42.93 -3.65
C LEU A 537 -15.94 43.37 -5.12
N ASN A 538 -15.11 42.66 -5.90
CA ASN A 538 -14.79 43.01 -7.29
C ASN A 538 -15.74 42.37 -8.33
N ALA A 539 -16.62 41.44 -7.92
CA ALA A 539 -17.51 40.72 -8.83
C ALA A 539 -18.39 41.64 -9.71
N PRO A 540 -19.01 42.73 -9.20
CA PRO A 540 -19.80 43.64 -10.03
C PRO A 540 -19.04 44.22 -11.24
N TYR A 541 -17.77 44.57 -11.04
CA TYR A 541 -16.91 45.11 -12.08
C TYR A 541 -16.52 44.05 -13.11
N THR A 542 -16.05 42.89 -12.65
CA THR A 542 -15.59 41.83 -13.55
C THR A 542 -16.73 41.23 -14.37
N ASP A 543 -17.90 41.07 -13.76
CA ASP A 543 -19.09 40.56 -14.42
C ASP A 543 -19.57 41.50 -15.53
N LEU A 544 -19.62 42.80 -15.27
CA LEU A 544 -20.00 43.79 -16.29
C LEU A 544 -19.00 43.79 -17.45
N LYS A 545 -17.70 43.70 -17.17
CA LYS A 545 -16.67 43.57 -18.22
C LYS A 545 -16.85 42.32 -19.07
N ALA A 546 -17.13 41.17 -18.44
CA ALA A 546 -17.40 39.94 -19.18
C ALA A 546 -18.64 40.09 -20.07
N GLN A 547 -19.73 40.68 -19.55
CA GLN A 547 -20.94 40.92 -20.34
C GLN A 547 -20.72 41.91 -21.49
N LEU A 548 -19.90 42.94 -21.30
CA LEU A 548 -19.55 43.89 -22.36
C LEU A 548 -18.85 43.20 -23.54
N VAL A 549 -17.99 42.21 -23.27
CA VAL A 549 -17.36 41.42 -24.35
C VAL A 549 -18.43 40.69 -25.16
N ILE A 550 -19.33 39.98 -24.47
CA ILE A 550 -20.43 39.22 -25.10
C ILE A 550 -21.35 40.16 -25.91
N ALA A 551 -21.74 41.29 -25.34
CA ALA A 551 -22.60 42.26 -26.00
C ALA A 551 -21.95 42.87 -27.26
N ASN A 552 -20.64 43.17 -27.19
CA ASN A 552 -19.90 43.66 -28.35
C ASN A 552 -19.76 42.59 -29.45
N GLU A 553 -19.59 41.32 -29.10
CA GLU A 553 -19.60 40.22 -30.06
C GLU A 553 -20.95 40.13 -30.76
N SER A 554 -22.06 40.19 -30.01
CA SER A 554 -23.42 40.19 -30.55
C SER A 554 -23.68 41.38 -31.49
N TYR A 555 -23.25 42.59 -31.11
CA TYR A 555 -23.37 43.81 -31.91
C TYR A 555 -22.63 43.72 -33.24
N ASN A 556 -21.45 43.09 -33.24
CA ASN A 556 -20.59 42.95 -34.41
C ASN A 556 -20.91 41.71 -35.26
N ASN A 557 -21.75 40.78 -34.77
CA ASN A 557 -22.13 39.60 -35.52
C ASN A 557 -22.84 39.99 -36.84
N PRO A 558 -22.32 39.57 -38.02
CA PRO A 558 -22.95 39.86 -39.31
C PRO A 558 -24.40 39.35 -39.44
N GLN A 559 -24.77 38.29 -38.70
CA GLN A 559 -26.14 37.76 -38.72
C GLN A 559 -27.17 38.72 -38.09
N ASN A 560 -26.71 39.62 -37.21
CA ASN A 560 -27.55 40.62 -36.55
C ASN A 560 -27.52 41.98 -37.30
N ALA A 561 -27.05 42.02 -38.55
CA ALA A 561 -26.88 43.27 -39.30
C ALA A 561 -28.19 44.08 -39.50
N ALA A 562 -29.34 43.41 -39.50
CA ALA A 562 -30.66 44.02 -39.66
C ALA A 562 -31.32 44.49 -38.34
N GLY A 563 -30.70 44.22 -37.18
CA GLY A 563 -31.24 44.59 -35.88
C GLY A 563 -31.06 46.09 -35.57
N ASP A 564 -31.73 46.58 -34.53
CA ASP A 564 -31.61 47.98 -34.08
C ASP A 564 -30.26 48.24 -33.38
N LYS A 565 -29.24 48.46 -34.20
CA LYS A 565 -27.88 48.76 -33.74
C LYS A 565 -27.79 50.08 -32.96
N ALA A 566 -28.65 51.06 -33.22
CA ALA A 566 -28.53 52.35 -32.58
C ALA A 566 -28.89 52.26 -31.09
N THR A 567 -30.00 51.59 -30.77
CA THR A 567 -30.47 51.41 -29.39
C THR A 567 -29.52 50.51 -28.60
N PHE A 568 -29.06 49.39 -29.18
CA PHE A 568 -28.15 48.49 -28.47
C PHE A 568 -26.78 49.12 -28.21
N LEU A 569 -26.21 49.84 -29.19
CA LEU A 569 -24.94 50.55 -29.00
C LEU A 569 -25.02 51.62 -27.90
N ALA A 570 -26.16 52.27 -27.73
CA ALA A 570 -26.35 53.24 -26.65
C ALA A 570 -26.21 52.60 -25.26
N VAL A 571 -26.75 51.38 -25.07
CA VAL A 571 -26.63 50.63 -23.80
C VAL A 571 -25.22 50.10 -23.61
N ILE A 572 -24.57 49.59 -24.66
CA ILE A 572 -23.14 49.20 -24.63
C ILE A 572 -22.28 50.38 -24.19
N ASN A 573 -22.46 51.56 -24.79
CA ASN A 573 -21.68 52.75 -24.45
C ASN A 573 -21.92 53.21 -23.01
N LYS A 574 -23.15 53.10 -22.50
CA LYS A 574 -23.49 53.42 -21.10
C LYS A 574 -22.77 52.48 -20.13
N ALA A 575 -22.82 51.18 -20.38
CA ALA A 575 -22.11 50.17 -19.57
C ALA A 575 -20.58 50.34 -19.66
N GLN A 576 -20.05 50.61 -20.86
CA GLN A 576 -18.63 50.87 -21.07
C GLN A 576 -18.15 52.11 -20.32
N ALA A 577 -18.95 53.19 -20.29
CA ALA A 577 -18.62 54.39 -19.53
C ALA A 577 -18.49 54.14 -18.01
N LEU A 578 -19.28 53.22 -17.44
CA LEU A 578 -19.15 52.83 -16.04
C LEU A 578 -17.84 52.06 -15.79
N VAL A 579 -17.46 51.17 -16.70
CA VAL A 579 -16.19 50.42 -16.62
C VAL A 579 -14.99 51.36 -16.79
N ASP A 580 -15.05 52.29 -17.74
CA ASP A 580 -13.98 53.25 -18.03
C ASP A 580 -13.82 54.29 -16.92
N GLY A 581 -14.92 54.61 -16.22
CA GLY A 581 -14.95 55.55 -15.09
C GLY A 581 -14.57 54.94 -13.74
N VAL A 582 -14.24 53.65 -13.67
CA VAL A 582 -13.90 52.99 -12.41
C VAL A 582 -12.62 53.59 -11.80
N THR A 583 -12.61 53.76 -10.49
CA THR A 583 -11.40 54.14 -9.73
C THR A 583 -11.07 53.06 -8.70
N ALA A 584 -9.90 53.18 -8.06
CA ALA A 584 -9.48 52.24 -7.02
C ALA A 584 -10.29 52.37 -5.72
N GLU A 585 -11.05 53.46 -5.54
CA GLU A 585 -11.90 53.66 -4.37
C GLU A 585 -13.22 52.93 -4.54
N TYR A 586 -13.57 52.09 -3.56
CA TYR A 586 -14.84 51.36 -3.57
C TYR A 586 -16.00 52.27 -3.21
N SER A 587 -17.09 52.16 -3.96
CA SER A 587 -18.38 52.78 -3.65
C SER A 587 -19.49 51.76 -3.90
N GLU A 588 -20.33 51.55 -2.88
CA GLU A 588 -21.48 50.66 -2.98
C GLU A 588 -22.48 51.15 -4.05
N GLU A 589 -22.60 52.47 -4.23
CA GLU A 589 -23.40 53.06 -5.29
C GLU A 589 -22.86 52.69 -6.68
N VAL A 590 -21.54 52.78 -6.89
CA VAL A 590 -20.90 52.41 -8.16
C VAL A 590 -21.06 50.92 -8.45
N ALA A 591 -20.87 50.07 -7.44
CA ALA A 591 -21.07 48.63 -7.57
C ALA A 591 -22.52 48.28 -7.96
N ASN A 592 -23.51 48.88 -7.28
CA ASN A 592 -24.92 48.68 -7.60
C ASN A 592 -25.28 49.22 -8.99
N ASN A 593 -24.70 50.34 -9.42
CA ASN A 593 -24.86 50.85 -10.77
C ASN A 593 -24.29 49.89 -11.83
N MET A 594 -23.16 49.22 -11.55
CA MET A 594 -22.61 48.20 -12.46
C MET A 594 -23.49 46.95 -12.54
N ILE A 595 -24.07 46.50 -11.42
CA ILE A 595 -25.04 45.40 -11.39
C ILE A 595 -26.27 45.75 -12.24
N ALA A 596 -26.83 46.94 -12.03
CA ALA A 596 -27.98 47.41 -12.80
C ALA A 596 -27.66 47.55 -14.29
N ALA A 597 -26.48 48.08 -14.63
CA ALA A 597 -26.04 48.21 -16.02
C ALA A 597 -25.80 46.85 -16.69
N LYS A 598 -25.34 45.84 -15.95
CA LYS A 598 -25.25 44.45 -16.45
C LYS A 598 -26.64 43.93 -16.81
N ALA A 599 -27.61 44.07 -15.91
CA ALA A 599 -28.99 43.63 -16.15
C ALA A 599 -29.60 44.34 -17.37
N GLU A 600 -29.47 45.67 -17.46
CA GLU A 600 -29.94 46.46 -18.61
C GLU A 600 -29.23 46.04 -19.93
N LEU A 601 -27.92 45.75 -19.87
CA LEU A 601 -27.16 45.30 -21.04
C LEU A 601 -27.62 43.92 -21.52
N VAL A 602 -27.88 42.98 -20.61
CA VAL A 602 -28.44 41.65 -20.94
C VAL A 602 -29.82 41.79 -21.59
N GLU A 603 -30.70 42.60 -21.01
CA GLU A 603 -32.04 42.84 -21.56
C GLU A 603 -31.98 43.48 -22.96
N ALA A 604 -31.10 44.47 -23.15
CA ALA A 604 -30.91 45.15 -24.44
C ALA A 604 -30.29 44.23 -25.50
N GLN A 605 -29.33 43.39 -25.11
CA GLN A 605 -28.74 42.38 -25.98
C GLN A 605 -29.80 41.39 -26.46
N PHE A 606 -30.61 40.85 -25.53
CA PHE A 606 -31.68 39.94 -25.88
C PHE A 606 -32.69 40.60 -26.84
N ALA A 607 -33.10 41.83 -26.56
CA ALA A 607 -34.02 42.56 -27.44
C ALA A 607 -33.46 42.79 -28.85
N PHE A 608 -32.15 43.06 -28.97
CA PHE A 608 -31.44 43.24 -30.23
C PHE A 608 -31.39 41.92 -31.02
N GLU A 609 -30.93 40.84 -30.41
CA GLU A 609 -30.83 39.51 -31.03
C GLU A 609 -32.21 38.96 -31.43
N ALA A 610 -33.22 39.15 -30.58
CA ALA A 610 -34.58 38.74 -30.86
C ALA A 610 -35.17 39.44 -32.10
N SER A 611 -34.73 40.66 -32.42
CA SER A 611 -35.20 41.40 -33.60
C SER A 611 -34.73 40.80 -34.94
N THR A 612 -33.63 40.05 -34.91
CA THR A 612 -33.04 39.35 -36.06
C THR A 612 -33.15 37.84 -35.97
N ALA A 613 -33.91 37.34 -34.98
CA ALA A 613 -34.08 35.93 -34.72
C ALA A 613 -34.72 35.21 -35.91
N SER A 614 -34.14 34.08 -36.28
CA SER A 614 -34.61 33.18 -37.34
C SER A 614 -34.11 31.76 -37.06
N LEU A 615 -34.55 30.77 -37.83
CA LEU A 615 -34.02 29.40 -37.72
C LEU A 615 -32.49 29.35 -37.89
N ALA A 616 -31.93 30.16 -38.80
CA ALA A 616 -30.50 30.19 -39.10
C ALA A 616 -29.68 31.10 -38.15
N ASN A 617 -30.36 31.94 -37.37
CA ASN A 617 -29.77 32.85 -36.39
C ASN A 617 -30.72 32.97 -35.19
N PRO A 618 -30.85 31.92 -34.36
CA PRO A 618 -31.72 31.95 -33.20
C PRO A 618 -31.20 32.95 -32.16
N SER A 619 -32.10 33.55 -31.39
CA SER A 619 -31.75 34.29 -30.18
C SER A 619 -31.86 33.35 -28.97
N GLU A 620 -30.78 33.19 -28.23
CA GLU A 620 -30.73 32.32 -27.04
C GLU A 620 -31.46 32.99 -25.87
N ILE A 621 -32.32 32.25 -25.19
CA ILE A 621 -32.92 32.64 -23.92
C ILE A 621 -32.04 32.04 -22.82
N GLU A 622 -31.52 32.89 -21.96
CA GLU A 622 -30.71 32.44 -20.82
C GLU A 622 -31.56 31.57 -19.88
N ILE A 623 -31.08 30.36 -19.63
CA ILE A 623 -31.64 29.43 -18.65
C ILE A 623 -30.58 29.13 -17.60
N VAL A 624 -31.02 28.77 -16.39
CA VAL A 624 -30.10 28.54 -15.28
C VAL A 624 -29.48 27.15 -15.40
N ASN A 625 -28.15 27.07 -15.28
CA ASN A 625 -27.38 25.82 -15.26
C ASN A 625 -27.72 24.85 -16.42
N PRO A 626 -27.68 25.29 -17.70
CA PRO A 626 -28.14 24.52 -18.87
C PRO A 626 -27.40 23.19 -19.06
N TYR A 627 -26.15 23.13 -18.61
CA TYR A 627 -25.24 21.98 -18.76
C TYR A 627 -24.99 21.23 -17.44
N PHE A 628 -25.64 21.60 -16.34
CA PHE A 628 -25.42 20.98 -15.01
C PHE A 628 -23.97 21.04 -14.50
N ALA A 629 -23.21 22.06 -14.91
CA ALA A 629 -21.81 22.24 -14.49
C ALA A 629 -21.67 22.42 -12.97
N GLN A 630 -22.67 23.05 -12.33
CA GLN A 630 -22.70 23.35 -10.89
C GLN A 630 -23.43 22.29 -10.05
N PHE A 631 -23.62 21.07 -10.56
CA PHE A 631 -24.26 19.99 -9.80
C PHE A 631 -23.34 19.44 -8.69
N THR A 632 -23.76 19.59 -7.42
CA THR A 632 -23.09 18.97 -6.26
C THR A 632 -23.89 17.77 -5.74
N ASN A 633 -25.21 17.91 -5.58
CA ASN A 633 -26.12 16.82 -5.21
C ASN A 633 -27.55 17.11 -5.72
N GLN A 634 -28.40 16.07 -5.81
CA GLN A 634 -29.76 16.20 -6.35
C GLN A 634 -30.68 17.11 -5.51
N SER A 635 -30.42 17.24 -4.21
CA SER A 635 -31.24 18.06 -3.30
C SER A 635 -31.00 19.56 -3.47
N ASN A 636 -29.94 19.96 -4.17
CA ASN A 636 -29.59 21.35 -4.41
C ASN A 636 -28.98 21.53 -5.80
N VAL A 637 -29.83 21.59 -6.82
CA VAL A 637 -29.46 21.91 -8.20
C VAL A 637 -30.00 23.29 -8.53
N GLU A 638 -29.10 24.24 -8.73
CA GLU A 638 -29.48 25.63 -9.01
C GLU A 638 -30.38 25.73 -10.25
N GLY A 639 -31.52 26.39 -10.11
CA GLY A 639 -32.48 26.64 -11.19
C GLY A 639 -33.33 25.45 -11.66
N TRP A 640 -33.10 24.24 -11.14
CA TRP A 640 -33.81 23.03 -11.58
C TRP A 640 -34.59 22.38 -10.44
N THR A 641 -35.85 22.05 -10.72
CA THR A 641 -36.69 21.24 -9.84
C THR A 641 -36.39 19.77 -10.09
N MET A 642 -35.84 19.12 -9.06
CA MET A 642 -35.48 17.70 -9.10
C MET A 642 -36.48 16.88 -8.30
N THR A 643 -37.14 15.92 -8.94
CA THR A 643 -38.06 14.97 -8.28
C THR A 643 -37.60 13.54 -8.57
N GLY A 644 -37.76 12.61 -7.63
CA GLY A 644 -37.43 11.20 -7.88
C GLY A 644 -36.80 10.51 -6.69
N GLN A 645 -35.93 9.56 -6.97
CA GLN A 645 -35.31 8.71 -5.95
C GLN A 645 -34.21 9.43 -5.18
N THR A 646 -33.97 8.98 -3.95
CA THR A 646 -32.89 9.48 -3.06
C THR A 646 -31.79 8.44 -2.84
N ASP A 647 -32.02 7.19 -3.28
CA ASP A 647 -31.13 6.05 -3.14
C ASP A 647 -30.12 5.96 -4.30
N ASN A 648 -29.63 4.75 -4.62
CA ASN A 648 -28.68 4.52 -5.72
C ASN A 648 -29.21 4.93 -7.11
N GLY A 649 -30.53 5.05 -7.28
CA GLY A 649 -31.17 5.44 -8.52
C GLY A 649 -31.32 6.96 -8.73
N ARG A 650 -30.81 7.77 -7.80
CA ARG A 650 -30.83 9.25 -7.87
C ARG A 650 -29.97 9.81 -9.01
N TRP A 651 -30.27 11.04 -9.44
CA TRP A 651 -29.45 11.81 -10.36
C TRP A 651 -28.03 12.03 -9.83
N LYS A 652 -27.05 11.94 -10.74
CA LYS A 652 -25.64 12.23 -10.49
C LYS A 652 -25.10 13.15 -11.60
N LYS A 653 -23.98 13.82 -11.33
CA LYS A 653 -23.23 14.54 -12.35
C LYS A 653 -22.44 13.56 -13.21
N GLY A 654 -22.58 13.69 -14.52
CA GLY A 654 -21.82 12.98 -15.54
C GLY A 654 -20.81 13.91 -16.18
N THR A 655 -19.78 13.33 -16.81
CA THR A 655 -18.83 14.08 -17.62
C THR A 655 -18.49 13.30 -18.89
N LEU A 656 -18.95 13.79 -20.04
CA LEU A 656 -18.75 13.18 -21.35
C LEU A 656 -18.63 14.25 -22.43
N SER A 657 -17.55 14.21 -23.21
CA SER A 657 -17.24 15.23 -24.22
C SER A 657 -18.23 15.36 -25.37
N VAL A 658 -19.11 14.37 -25.54
CA VAL A 658 -20.20 14.41 -26.56
C VAL A 658 -21.38 15.28 -26.12
N TYR A 659 -21.50 15.54 -24.81
CA TYR A 659 -22.43 16.53 -24.30
C TYR A 659 -21.84 17.94 -24.42
N GLU A 660 -22.69 18.92 -24.66
CA GLU A 660 -22.28 20.33 -24.65
C GLU A 660 -21.72 20.70 -23.27
N ASN A 661 -20.60 21.42 -23.25
CA ASN A 661 -19.81 21.73 -22.06
C ASN A 661 -19.31 20.49 -21.28
N ALA A 662 -19.37 19.30 -21.89
CA ALA A 662 -18.93 18.01 -21.36
C ALA A 662 -19.57 17.57 -20.03
N THR A 663 -20.61 18.25 -19.53
CA THR A 663 -21.28 17.92 -18.27
C THR A 663 -22.77 17.69 -18.49
N HIS A 664 -23.35 16.74 -17.73
CA HIS A 664 -24.76 16.38 -17.86
C HIS A 664 -25.29 15.71 -16.57
N LEU A 665 -26.61 15.52 -16.49
CA LEU A 665 -27.24 14.64 -15.50
C LEU A 665 -27.24 13.20 -16.01
N THR A 666 -26.95 12.26 -15.12
CA THR A 666 -26.86 10.84 -15.44
C THR A 666 -27.39 9.99 -14.31
N MET A 667 -27.98 8.85 -14.68
CA MET A 667 -28.53 7.85 -13.79
C MET A 667 -28.19 6.47 -14.35
N TRP A 668 -27.74 5.56 -13.49
CA TRP A 668 -27.66 4.12 -13.76
C TRP A 668 -28.06 3.34 -12.50
N ARG A 669 -28.99 2.40 -12.64
CA ARG A 669 -29.56 1.61 -11.53
C ARG A 669 -29.15 0.13 -11.57
N GLY A 670 -28.19 -0.23 -12.42
CA GLY A 670 -27.76 -1.62 -12.64
C GLY A 670 -28.67 -2.40 -13.60
N TYR A 671 -28.27 -3.60 -13.99
CA TYR A 671 -28.91 -4.35 -15.09
C TYR A 671 -30.37 -4.79 -14.87
N THR A 672 -30.89 -4.74 -13.65
CA THR A 672 -32.18 -5.37 -13.28
C THR A 672 -33.23 -4.39 -12.74
N ALA A 673 -32.93 -3.10 -12.65
CA ALA A 673 -33.85 -2.11 -12.11
C ALA A 673 -33.79 -0.80 -12.92
N PHE A 674 -34.85 -0.02 -12.88
CA PHE A 674 -34.96 1.27 -13.58
C PHE A 674 -35.40 2.37 -12.61
N SER A 675 -34.85 3.57 -12.75
CA SER A 675 -35.11 4.69 -11.83
C SER A 675 -36.25 5.57 -12.30
N LEU A 676 -36.98 6.12 -11.32
CA LEU A 676 -38.03 7.11 -11.53
C LEU A 676 -37.53 8.49 -11.09
N ASN A 677 -37.14 9.33 -12.05
CA ASN A 677 -36.66 10.67 -11.77
C ASN A 677 -37.20 11.68 -12.79
N LYS A 678 -37.28 12.94 -12.37
CA LYS A 678 -37.67 14.10 -13.16
C LYS A 678 -36.75 15.28 -12.86
N ALA A 679 -36.41 16.04 -13.89
CA ALA A 679 -35.67 17.28 -13.80
C ALA A 679 -36.38 18.31 -14.68
N SER A 680 -36.84 19.42 -14.12
CA SER A 680 -37.55 20.47 -14.87
C SER A 680 -37.16 21.88 -14.47
N GLN A 681 -37.28 22.82 -15.39
CA GLN A 681 -37.08 24.25 -15.14
C GLN A 681 -38.27 25.02 -15.71
N ASN A 682 -38.66 26.08 -14.99
CA ASN A 682 -39.65 27.04 -15.48
C ASN A 682 -38.92 28.22 -16.11
N VAL A 683 -39.38 28.62 -17.30
CA VAL A 683 -38.82 29.74 -18.05
C VAL A 683 -39.93 30.69 -18.45
N ALA A 684 -39.71 31.99 -18.26
CA ALA A 684 -40.62 33.04 -18.68
C ALA A 684 -40.34 33.43 -20.14
N LEU A 685 -41.38 33.39 -20.99
CA LEU A 685 -41.29 33.71 -22.41
C LEU A 685 -42.13 34.95 -22.71
N LEU A 686 -41.50 35.98 -23.24
CA LEU A 686 -42.11 37.32 -23.31
C LEU A 686 -42.73 37.62 -24.68
N ARG A 687 -42.03 37.35 -25.78
CA ARG A 687 -42.44 37.78 -27.14
C ARG A 687 -43.33 36.77 -27.85
N SER A 688 -44.25 37.24 -28.68
CA SER A 688 -44.93 36.42 -29.69
C SER A 688 -43.94 35.89 -30.73
N GLY A 689 -44.21 34.72 -31.30
CA GLY A 689 -43.32 34.03 -32.25
C GLY A 689 -43.05 32.58 -31.83
N VAL A 690 -41.98 31.99 -32.36
CA VAL A 690 -41.66 30.59 -32.11
C VAL A 690 -40.48 30.45 -31.15
N TYR A 691 -40.63 29.60 -30.15
CA TYR A 691 -39.56 29.14 -29.27
C TYR A 691 -39.27 27.68 -29.54
N VAL A 692 -37.99 27.31 -29.52
CA VAL A 692 -37.54 25.92 -29.58
C VAL A 692 -36.81 25.60 -28.30
N LEU A 693 -37.36 24.67 -27.54
CA LEU A 693 -36.77 24.13 -26.32
C LEU A 693 -36.11 22.80 -26.66
N SER A 694 -34.78 22.74 -26.66
CA SER A 694 -34.04 21.54 -27.08
C SER A 694 -33.10 21.00 -26.00
N CYS A 695 -32.81 19.70 -26.06
CA CYS A 695 -31.83 19.05 -25.19
C CYS A 695 -31.07 17.91 -25.89
N GLN A 696 -29.99 17.49 -25.23
CA GLN A 696 -29.30 16.23 -25.45
C GLN A 696 -29.75 15.19 -24.42
N ALA A 697 -30.23 14.04 -24.87
CA ALA A 697 -30.64 12.97 -23.97
C ALA A 697 -30.35 11.57 -24.53
N SER A 698 -30.12 10.61 -23.64
CA SER A 698 -30.07 9.19 -23.98
C SER A 698 -30.79 8.37 -22.93
N ALA A 699 -31.39 7.26 -23.31
CA ALA A 699 -32.02 6.32 -22.38
C ALA A 699 -32.05 4.93 -23.02
N CYS A 700 -31.56 3.93 -22.31
CA CYS A 700 -31.61 2.53 -22.76
C CYS A 700 -31.60 1.58 -21.56
N ASN A 701 -31.73 0.30 -21.84
CA ASN A 701 -31.51 -0.81 -20.93
C ASN A 701 -30.25 -1.56 -21.37
N GLU A 702 -29.18 -1.43 -20.60
CA GLU A 702 -27.89 -2.06 -20.95
C GLU A 702 -27.94 -3.59 -21.04
N LYS A 703 -29.01 -4.22 -20.52
CA LYS A 703 -29.28 -5.63 -20.75
C LYS A 703 -29.98 -5.78 -22.10
N GLY A 704 -29.20 -5.91 -23.16
CA GLY A 704 -29.69 -5.90 -24.56
C GLY A 704 -30.82 -6.89 -24.88
N SER A 705 -30.96 -8.02 -24.17
CA SER A 705 -32.11 -8.92 -24.34
C SER A 705 -33.46 -8.34 -23.88
N THR A 706 -33.45 -7.20 -23.20
CA THR A 706 -34.63 -6.58 -22.55
C THR A 706 -34.82 -5.10 -22.89
N ASP A 707 -34.00 -4.52 -23.77
CA ASP A 707 -34.07 -3.11 -24.16
C ASP A 707 -35.17 -2.86 -25.20
N GLY A 708 -35.12 -3.59 -26.30
CA GLY A 708 -35.94 -3.33 -27.48
C GLY A 708 -35.26 -2.38 -28.45
N ASP A 709 -36.01 -1.89 -29.43
CA ASP A 709 -35.57 -0.84 -30.35
C ASP A 709 -36.14 0.53 -29.93
N ARG A 710 -35.74 1.60 -30.65
CA ARG A 710 -36.15 2.99 -30.40
C ARG A 710 -37.67 3.24 -30.48
N THR A 711 -38.47 2.29 -30.96
CA THR A 711 -39.94 2.39 -31.05
C THR A 711 -40.64 1.83 -29.80
N VAL A 712 -39.94 1.03 -29.00
CA VAL A 712 -40.48 0.48 -27.75
C VAL A 712 -40.66 1.59 -26.74
N ASN A 713 -41.87 1.68 -26.17
CA ASN A 713 -42.20 2.71 -25.19
C ASN A 713 -41.36 2.58 -23.92
N SER A 714 -40.41 3.51 -23.74
CA SER A 714 -39.53 3.54 -22.56
C SER A 714 -40.19 4.09 -21.30
N GLY A 715 -41.28 4.85 -21.42
CA GLY A 715 -41.84 5.59 -20.30
C GLY A 715 -40.99 6.79 -19.86
N VAL A 716 -39.98 7.15 -20.65
CA VAL A 716 -39.04 8.26 -20.40
C VAL A 716 -39.23 9.31 -21.49
N TYR A 717 -39.41 10.57 -21.10
CA TYR A 717 -39.79 11.64 -22.03
C TYR A 717 -38.99 12.92 -21.80
N TYR A 718 -38.66 13.61 -22.89
CA TYR A 718 -38.36 15.04 -22.88
C TYR A 718 -39.63 15.80 -23.24
N TYR A 719 -39.97 16.85 -22.51
CA TYR A 719 -41.25 17.55 -22.70
C TYR A 719 -41.15 19.05 -22.46
N ALA A 720 -42.15 19.77 -22.96
CA ALA A 720 -42.47 21.12 -22.51
C ALA A 720 -43.98 21.29 -22.36
N LYS A 721 -44.41 22.11 -21.39
CA LYS A 721 -45.80 22.46 -21.13
C LYS A 721 -45.90 23.87 -20.58
N LEU A 722 -47.07 24.50 -20.69
CA LEU A 722 -47.34 25.69 -19.89
C LEU A 722 -47.37 25.26 -18.40
N ALA A 723 -46.75 26.04 -17.51
CA ALA A 723 -46.55 25.64 -16.11
C ALA A 723 -47.87 25.24 -15.41
N ASP A 724 -48.94 26.00 -15.67
CA ASP A 724 -50.28 25.78 -15.11
C ASP A 724 -51.15 24.81 -15.93
N ALA A 725 -50.65 24.30 -17.07
CA ALA A 725 -51.37 23.34 -17.90
C ALA A 725 -51.10 21.89 -17.49
N ALA A 726 -52.15 21.06 -17.64
CA ALA A 726 -52.04 19.61 -17.52
C ALA A 726 -51.43 18.98 -18.78
N ASP A 727 -51.78 19.51 -19.95
CA ASP A 727 -51.35 18.97 -21.25
C ASP A 727 -49.98 19.54 -21.66
N SER A 728 -49.16 18.70 -22.29
CA SER A 728 -47.87 19.13 -22.86
C SER A 728 -48.06 19.91 -24.16
N ILE A 729 -47.24 20.93 -24.37
CA ILE A 729 -47.02 21.56 -25.69
C ILE A 729 -46.44 20.52 -26.66
N GLY A 730 -45.52 19.70 -26.15
CA GLY A 730 -44.93 18.59 -26.87
C GLY A 730 -44.16 17.67 -25.93
N ALA A 731 -44.06 16.41 -26.32
CA ALA A 731 -43.24 15.42 -25.63
C ALA A 731 -42.61 14.47 -26.65
N HIS A 732 -41.33 14.15 -26.43
CA HIS A 732 -40.59 13.15 -27.18
C HIS A 732 -40.22 12.01 -26.25
N MET A 733 -40.57 10.79 -26.63
CA MET A 733 -40.05 9.61 -25.96
C MET A 733 -38.52 9.58 -26.15
N VAL A 734 -37.80 9.40 -25.05
CA VAL A 734 -36.36 9.19 -25.08
C VAL A 734 -36.13 7.68 -24.96
N HIS A 735 -35.73 7.07 -26.07
CA HIS A 735 -35.24 5.70 -26.13
C HIS A 735 -34.17 5.63 -27.22
N THR A 736 -32.91 5.57 -26.79
CA THR A 736 -31.73 5.48 -27.65
C THR A 736 -31.26 4.03 -27.68
N ASP A 737 -30.66 3.62 -28.79
CA ASP A 737 -30.19 2.25 -28.98
C ASP A 737 -28.94 1.96 -28.14
N LEU A 738 -28.86 0.75 -27.58
CA LEU A 738 -27.70 0.26 -26.86
C LEU A 738 -26.40 0.35 -27.69
N ALA A 739 -26.48 0.27 -29.01
CA ALA A 739 -25.35 0.43 -29.92
C ALA A 739 -24.74 1.85 -29.92
N ASN A 740 -25.37 2.83 -29.25
CA ASN A 740 -24.85 4.20 -29.10
C ASN A 740 -23.73 4.35 -28.06
N TYR A 741 -23.19 3.24 -27.59
CA TYR A 741 -22.10 3.20 -26.64
C TYR A 741 -20.79 3.80 -27.23
N LEU A 742 -20.00 4.50 -26.40
CA LEU A 742 -18.83 5.27 -26.87
C LEU A 742 -17.50 4.49 -26.86
N ASP A 743 -17.31 3.50 -25.98
CA ASP A 743 -16.03 2.77 -25.79
C ASP A 743 -16.17 1.23 -25.89
N ASN A 744 -15.10 0.45 -25.73
CA ASN A 744 -15.17 -1.01 -25.61
C ASN A 744 -15.42 -1.51 -24.16
N VAL A 745 -15.61 -0.60 -23.20
CA VAL A 745 -15.64 -0.90 -21.76
C VAL A 745 -16.91 -0.34 -21.13
N TYR A 746 -17.91 -1.19 -20.84
CA TYR A 746 -19.13 -0.81 -20.13
C TYR A 746 -18.84 0.02 -18.88
N SER A 747 -19.13 1.31 -18.97
CA SER A 747 -18.90 2.31 -17.94
C SER A 747 -20.09 3.26 -17.86
N TYR A 748 -20.35 3.71 -16.64
CA TYR A 748 -21.52 4.46 -16.22
C TYR A 748 -21.82 5.65 -17.14
N GLY A 749 -23.01 5.65 -17.75
CA GLY A 749 -23.53 6.80 -18.50
C GLY A 749 -22.91 7.06 -19.87
N ASN A 750 -22.00 6.19 -20.36
CA ASN A 750 -21.16 6.42 -21.54
C ASN A 750 -21.85 6.18 -22.91
N TYR A 751 -22.94 6.92 -23.15
CA TYR A 751 -23.75 6.84 -24.37
C TYR A 751 -23.69 8.14 -25.16
N TYR A 752 -23.68 8.03 -26.48
CA TYR A 752 -23.85 9.16 -27.37
C TYR A 752 -25.31 9.69 -27.27
N PRO A 753 -25.52 10.97 -26.92
CA PRO A 753 -26.86 11.53 -26.81
C PRO A 753 -27.53 11.71 -28.16
N GLU A 754 -28.86 11.65 -28.19
CA GLU A 754 -29.64 12.16 -29.31
C GLU A 754 -30.23 13.54 -28.98
N GLN A 755 -30.53 14.31 -30.03
CA GLN A 755 -31.14 15.63 -29.92
C GLN A 755 -32.67 15.52 -29.91
N PHE A 756 -33.33 16.33 -29.06
CA PHE A 756 -34.78 16.44 -28.98
C PHE A 756 -35.19 17.90 -28.87
N ALA A 757 -36.33 18.29 -29.45
CA ALA A 757 -36.82 19.66 -29.46
C ALA A 757 -38.35 19.74 -29.40
N VAL A 758 -38.87 20.61 -28.52
CA VAL A 758 -40.27 21.01 -28.49
C VAL A 758 -40.39 22.43 -29.04
N VAL A 759 -41.30 22.62 -29.99
CA VAL A 759 -41.62 23.88 -30.64
C VAL A 759 -42.86 24.47 -29.99
N PHE A 760 -42.72 25.69 -29.46
CA PHE A 760 -43.82 26.44 -28.89
C PHE A 760 -44.10 27.70 -29.72
N GLU A 761 -45.28 27.77 -30.31
CA GLU A 761 -45.77 28.95 -31.03
C GLU A 761 -46.59 29.84 -30.10
N LYS A 762 -45.98 30.93 -29.63
CA LYS A 762 -46.59 31.91 -28.73
C LYS A 762 -47.30 33.00 -29.54
N THR A 763 -48.57 33.25 -29.24
CA THR A 763 -49.45 34.08 -30.09
C THR A 763 -49.60 35.54 -29.66
N GLY A 764 -49.22 35.90 -28.43
CA GLY A 764 -49.27 37.27 -27.90
C GLY A 764 -47.98 37.66 -27.19
N ASP A 765 -47.88 38.92 -26.74
CA ASP A 765 -46.68 39.46 -26.06
C ASP A 765 -46.79 39.50 -24.52
N ALA A 766 -47.86 38.93 -23.95
CA ALA A 766 -47.98 38.74 -22.51
C ALA A 766 -47.02 37.63 -22.05
N GLU A 767 -46.36 37.78 -20.91
CA GLU A 767 -45.47 36.74 -20.37
C GLU A 767 -46.21 35.41 -20.19
N GLU A 768 -45.59 34.31 -20.65
CA GLU A 768 -46.06 32.94 -20.43
C GLU A 768 -44.93 32.11 -19.83
N THR A 769 -45.21 31.39 -18.74
CA THR A 769 -44.23 30.48 -18.13
C THR A 769 -44.36 29.08 -18.70
N VAL A 770 -43.27 28.57 -19.27
CA VAL A 770 -43.15 27.21 -19.79
C VAL A 770 -42.28 26.38 -18.85
N GLU A 771 -42.82 25.24 -18.40
CA GLU A 771 -42.06 24.18 -17.76
C GLU A 771 -41.50 23.26 -18.86
N PHE A 772 -40.19 22.99 -18.85
CA PHE A 772 -39.58 22.00 -19.72
C PHE A 772 -38.60 21.13 -18.96
N GLY A 773 -38.32 19.96 -19.52
CA GLY A 773 -37.28 19.08 -18.97
C GLY A 773 -37.50 17.61 -19.28
N PHE A 774 -36.93 16.79 -18.42
CA PHE A 774 -36.88 15.35 -18.56
C PHE A 774 -37.77 14.68 -17.50
N ASP A 775 -38.66 13.80 -17.94
CA ASP A 775 -39.60 13.05 -17.10
C ASP A 775 -39.43 11.55 -17.32
N GLY A 776 -38.80 10.88 -16.35
CA GLY A 776 -38.71 9.43 -16.24
C GLY A 776 -39.57 8.87 -15.12
N MET A 777 -40.60 9.59 -14.65
CA MET A 777 -41.44 9.13 -13.52
C MET A 777 -42.30 7.92 -13.87
N ASN A 778 -42.52 7.67 -15.16
CA ASN A 778 -43.23 6.51 -15.67
C ASN A 778 -42.29 5.52 -16.39
N ASN A 779 -40.98 5.56 -16.11
CA ASN A 779 -39.99 4.71 -16.77
C ASN A 779 -40.32 3.22 -16.60
N LEU A 780 -40.41 2.52 -17.73
CA LEU A 780 -40.82 1.11 -17.82
C LEU A 780 -39.66 0.16 -18.13
N LEU A 781 -38.54 0.66 -18.68
CA LEU A 781 -37.47 -0.22 -19.19
C LEU A 781 -36.04 0.30 -18.99
N CYS A 782 -35.81 1.62 -19.03
CA CYS A 782 -34.45 2.15 -19.12
C CYS A 782 -33.74 2.09 -17.76
N ASN A 783 -32.71 1.24 -17.65
CA ASN A 783 -31.89 1.16 -16.45
C ASN A 783 -30.80 2.25 -16.39
N THR A 784 -30.60 2.96 -17.50
CA THR A 784 -29.68 4.09 -17.64
C THR A 784 -30.30 5.20 -18.47
N TYR A 785 -30.11 6.45 -18.04
CA TYR A 785 -30.44 7.62 -18.86
C TYR A 785 -29.61 8.84 -18.49
N ASN A 786 -29.47 9.74 -19.46
CA ASN A 786 -28.65 10.93 -19.41
C ASN A 786 -29.42 12.12 -20.00
N PHE A 787 -29.20 13.32 -19.45
CA PHE A 787 -29.89 14.56 -19.84
C PHE A 787 -28.99 15.79 -19.65
N GLY A 788 -28.84 16.63 -20.68
CA GLY A 788 -27.95 17.80 -20.68
C GLY A 788 -28.10 18.63 -21.96
N GLY A 789 -27.18 19.56 -22.21
CA GLY A 789 -27.18 20.37 -23.44
C GLY A 789 -28.48 21.13 -23.68
N ASN A 790 -29.03 21.74 -22.62
CA ASN A 790 -30.35 22.35 -22.67
C ASN A 790 -30.28 23.76 -23.27
N HIS A 791 -31.24 24.07 -24.15
CA HIS A 791 -31.38 25.37 -24.77
C HIS A 791 -32.84 25.77 -24.89
N VAL A 792 -33.09 27.07 -24.75
CA VAL A 792 -34.36 27.70 -25.12
C VAL A 792 -34.02 28.81 -26.09
N ARG A 793 -34.55 28.73 -27.32
CA ARG A 793 -34.20 29.63 -28.41
C ARG A 793 -35.42 30.28 -29.01
N TYR A 794 -35.42 31.60 -29.11
CA TYR A 794 -36.41 32.34 -29.89
C TYR A 794 -36.00 32.34 -31.37
N MET A 795 -36.92 31.93 -32.23
CA MET A 795 -36.72 31.71 -33.66
C MET A 795 -37.39 32.78 -34.54
N GLY A 796 -38.00 33.81 -33.93
CA GLY A 796 -38.69 34.87 -34.67
C GLY A 796 -40.12 34.50 -35.08
N PRO A 797 -40.67 35.16 -36.13
CA PRO A 797 -42.05 35.00 -36.56
C PRO A 797 -42.40 33.58 -37.05
N ALA A 798 -43.59 33.10 -36.68
CA ALA A 798 -44.01 31.71 -36.93
C ALA A 798 -44.05 31.31 -38.41
N ASP A 799 -44.58 32.16 -39.29
CA ASP A 799 -44.67 31.85 -40.73
C ASP A 799 -43.29 31.69 -41.39
N LYS A 800 -42.33 32.53 -40.99
CA LYS A 800 -40.95 32.46 -41.48
C LYS A 800 -40.24 31.23 -40.94
N PHE A 801 -40.38 30.94 -39.65
CA PHE A 801 -39.84 29.74 -39.04
C PHE A 801 -40.33 28.46 -39.72
N LYS A 802 -41.64 28.32 -39.93
CA LYS A 802 -42.25 27.14 -40.57
C LYS A 802 -41.68 26.92 -41.97
N THR A 803 -41.61 27.99 -42.77
CA THR A 803 -41.07 27.96 -44.14
C THR A 803 -39.59 27.58 -44.16
N ASP A 804 -38.78 28.17 -43.27
CA ASP A 804 -37.35 27.91 -43.20
C ASP A 804 -37.06 26.50 -42.68
N LEU A 805 -37.84 26.02 -41.71
CA LEU A 805 -37.69 24.67 -41.16
C LEU A 805 -37.96 23.61 -42.22
N ASP A 806 -39.05 23.74 -42.99
CA ASP A 806 -39.35 22.80 -44.07
C ASP A 806 -38.23 22.79 -45.12
N ALA A 807 -37.68 23.94 -45.48
CA ALA A 807 -36.57 24.04 -46.43
C ALA A 807 -35.27 23.44 -45.88
N ALA A 808 -34.91 23.77 -44.64
CA ALA A 808 -33.69 23.28 -43.98
C ALA A 808 -33.74 21.78 -43.70
N LEU A 809 -34.90 21.27 -43.29
CA LEU A 809 -35.14 19.84 -43.10
C LEU A 809 -35.02 19.08 -44.42
N ALA A 810 -35.66 19.56 -45.50
CA ALA A 810 -35.56 18.92 -46.82
C ALA A 810 -34.11 18.88 -47.34
N ALA A 811 -33.36 19.98 -47.17
CA ALA A 811 -31.95 20.04 -47.55
C ALA A 811 -31.07 19.08 -46.73
N SER A 812 -31.28 19.04 -45.41
CA SER A 812 -30.53 18.16 -44.50
C SER A 812 -30.84 16.69 -44.77
N LEU A 813 -32.11 16.36 -45.04
CA LEU A 813 -32.54 15.02 -45.39
C LEU A 813 -31.90 14.56 -46.71
N ALA A 814 -31.94 15.37 -47.76
CA ALA A 814 -31.30 15.03 -49.04
C ALA A 814 -29.79 14.75 -48.89
N LYS A 815 -29.10 15.56 -48.08
CA LYS A 815 -27.68 15.35 -47.77
C LYS A 815 -27.46 14.07 -46.97
N ALA A 816 -28.25 13.86 -45.92
CA ALA A 816 -28.13 12.69 -45.05
C ALA A 816 -28.44 11.38 -45.76
N THR A 817 -29.43 11.35 -46.66
CA THR A 817 -29.72 10.17 -47.49
C THR A 817 -28.53 9.81 -48.37
N THR A 818 -27.91 10.79 -49.02
CA THR A 818 -26.71 10.58 -49.86
C THR A 818 -25.54 10.03 -49.03
N GLU A 819 -25.34 10.58 -47.84
CA GLU A 819 -24.23 10.16 -46.97
C GLU A 819 -24.49 8.81 -46.32
N TYR A 820 -25.74 8.49 -45.99
CA TYR A 820 -26.14 7.18 -45.50
C TYR A 820 -25.92 6.09 -46.55
N GLU A 821 -26.28 6.34 -47.81
CA GLU A 821 -25.98 5.45 -48.93
C GLU A 821 -24.47 5.25 -49.13
N SER A 822 -23.68 6.31 -48.99
CA SER A 822 -22.21 6.27 -49.09
C SER A 822 -21.59 5.47 -47.94
N LEU A 823 -22.09 5.67 -46.71
CA LEU A 823 -21.66 4.90 -45.55
C LEU A 823 -22.06 3.44 -45.71
N ALA A 824 -23.25 3.10 -46.20
CA ALA A 824 -23.69 1.71 -46.39
C ALA A 824 -22.70 0.86 -47.22
N GLN A 825 -22.03 1.47 -48.21
CA GLN A 825 -21.02 0.81 -49.03
C GLN A 825 -19.73 0.43 -48.25
N LEU A 826 -19.44 1.10 -47.13
CA LEU A 826 -18.29 0.80 -46.26
C LEU A 826 -18.57 -0.38 -45.31
N ALA A 827 -19.83 -0.74 -45.05
CA ALA A 827 -20.19 -1.85 -44.16
C ALA A 827 -19.75 -3.21 -44.74
N GLU A 828 -19.55 -3.27 -46.06
CA GLU A 828 -19.12 -4.46 -46.79
C GLU A 828 -17.59 -4.53 -47.00
N ASP A 829 -16.82 -3.53 -46.55
CA ASP A 829 -15.37 -3.46 -46.74
C ASP A 829 -14.59 -4.18 -45.61
N ALA A 830 -14.15 -5.40 -45.90
CA ALA A 830 -13.38 -6.24 -44.99
C ALA A 830 -11.98 -5.71 -44.64
N THR A 831 -11.54 -4.58 -45.21
CA THR A 831 -10.20 -3.99 -44.96
C THR A 831 -10.16 -3.02 -43.78
N ILE A 832 -11.31 -2.70 -43.17
CA ILE A 832 -11.43 -1.79 -42.02
C ILE A 832 -11.04 -2.50 -40.72
N ALA A 833 -10.16 -1.88 -39.91
CA ALA A 833 -9.75 -2.41 -38.62
C ALA A 833 -10.94 -2.57 -37.64
N ALA A 834 -10.93 -3.64 -36.84
CA ALA A 834 -12.03 -3.99 -35.94
C ALA A 834 -12.43 -2.87 -34.95
N ASP A 835 -11.48 -2.06 -34.47
CA ASP A 835 -11.77 -0.94 -33.57
C ASP A 835 -12.43 0.26 -34.29
N CYS A 836 -12.18 0.42 -35.60
CA CYS A 836 -12.87 1.41 -36.43
C CYS A 836 -14.31 0.96 -36.74
N HIS A 837 -14.59 -0.34 -36.70
CA HIS A 837 -15.89 -0.92 -37.02
C HIS A 837 -16.99 -0.45 -36.05
N LEU A 838 -16.72 -0.36 -34.74
CA LEU A 838 -17.73 0.04 -33.75
C LEU A 838 -18.13 1.52 -33.87
N THR A 839 -17.14 2.41 -34.08
CA THR A 839 -17.41 3.84 -34.30
C THR A 839 -18.17 4.07 -35.61
N TYR A 840 -17.77 3.38 -36.67
CA TYR A 840 -18.48 3.42 -37.96
C TYR A 840 -19.92 2.90 -37.83
N SER A 841 -20.13 1.72 -37.24
CA SER A 841 -21.45 1.10 -37.09
C SER A 841 -22.40 2.01 -36.30
N ARG A 842 -21.93 2.66 -35.23
CA ARG A 842 -22.70 3.64 -34.48
C ARG A 842 -23.12 4.84 -35.34
N ILE A 843 -22.17 5.45 -36.07
CA ILE A 843 -22.43 6.61 -36.93
C ILE A 843 -23.45 6.24 -38.02
N TYR A 844 -23.29 5.07 -38.63
CA TYR A 844 -24.22 4.54 -39.63
C TYR A 844 -25.63 4.35 -39.08
N ILE A 845 -25.78 3.68 -37.93
CA ILE A 845 -27.09 3.44 -37.29
C ILE A 845 -27.77 4.76 -36.93
N ASN A 846 -27.05 5.71 -36.33
CA ASN A 846 -27.62 7.00 -35.92
C ASN A 846 -28.05 7.84 -37.12
N LEU A 847 -27.26 7.86 -38.21
CA LEU A 847 -27.65 8.57 -39.43
C LEU A 847 -28.86 7.92 -40.09
N GLY A 848 -28.91 6.58 -40.17
CA GLY A 848 -30.04 5.84 -40.71
C GLY A 848 -31.34 6.13 -39.95
N TYR A 849 -31.28 6.08 -38.62
CA TYR A 849 -32.42 6.42 -37.78
C TYR A 849 -32.85 7.89 -37.94
N ALA A 850 -31.91 8.83 -38.02
CA ALA A 850 -32.23 10.24 -38.25
C ALA A 850 -32.94 10.46 -39.60
N VAL A 851 -32.53 9.74 -40.66
CA VAL A 851 -33.19 9.75 -41.98
C VAL A 851 -34.58 9.15 -41.91
N GLU A 852 -34.75 8.00 -41.24
CA GLU A 852 -36.06 7.37 -41.05
C GLU A 852 -37.03 8.28 -40.28
N TYR A 853 -36.57 8.82 -39.15
CA TYR A 853 -37.34 9.74 -38.31
C TYR A 853 -37.75 10.99 -39.09
N ALA A 854 -36.84 11.57 -39.89
CA ALA A 854 -37.14 12.73 -40.72
C ALA A 854 -38.18 12.47 -41.81
N ASN A 855 -38.18 11.27 -42.43
CA ASN A 855 -39.20 10.88 -43.41
C ASN A 855 -40.60 10.73 -42.77
N GLY A 856 -40.66 10.33 -41.49
CA GLY A 856 -41.90 10.16 -40.74
C GLY A 856 -42.41 11.43 -40.04
N ALA A 857 -41.62 12.50 -39.99
CA ALA A 857 -41.93 13.69 -39.21
C ALA A 857 -43.06 14.53 -39.84
N THR A 858 -44.15 14.75 -39.10
CA THR A 858 -45.34 15.48 -39.59
C THR A 858 -45.65 16.74 -38.78
N THR A 859 -45.46 16.70 -37.47
CA THR A 859 -45.70 17.84 -36.57
C THR A 859 -44.48 18.77 -36.51
N LEU A 860 -44.65 20.01 -36.03
CA LEU A 860 -43.50 20.93 -35.86
C LEU A 860 -42.46 20.41 -34.87
N ASN A 861 -42.90 19.77 -33.78
CA ASN A 861 -42.02 19.13 -32.80
C ASN A 861 -41.18 18.02 -33.45
N GLU A 862 -41.82 17.14 -34.22
CA GLU A 862 -41.14 16.07 -34.96
C GLU A 862 -40.19 16.64 -36.02
N LYS A 863 -40.62 17.64 -36.81
CA LYS A 863 -39.81 18.24 -37.86
C LYS A 863 -38.56 18.94 -37.30
N MET A 864 -38.70 19.69 -36.21
CA MET A 864 -37.57 20.36 -35.58
C MET A 864 -36.61 19.35 -34.93
N THR A 865 -37.16 18.34 -34.25
CA THR A 865 -36.35 17.23 -33.70
C THR A 865 -35.62 16.48 -34.82
N ALA A 866 -36.28 16.19 -35.94
CA ALA A 866 -35.69 15.56 -37.11
C ALA A 866 -34.55 16.40 -37.69
N TYR A 867 -34.75 17.72 -37.82
CA TYR A 867 -33.73 18.64 -38.30
C TYR A 867 -32.48 18.62 -37.39
N LEU A 868 -32.65 18.68 -36.06
CA LEU A 868 -31.53 18.62 -35.12
C LEU A 868 -30.82 17.26 -35.12
N LYS A 869 -31.57 16.15 -35.16
CA LYS A 869 -30.99 14.80 -35.26
C LYS A 869 -30.18 14.63 -36.54
N LEU A 870 -30.69 15.12 -37.69
CA LEU A 870 -29.97 15.08 -38.96
C LEU A 870 -28.71 15.95 -38.93
N ALA A 871 -28.78 17.17 -38.39
CA ALA A 871 -27.64 18.05 -38.29
C ALA A 871 -26.49 17.44 -37.45
N ASP A 872 -26.83 16.83 -36.31
CA ASP A 872 -25.88 16.14 -35.44
C ASP A 872 -25.30 14.87 -36.09
N ALA A 873 -26.16 14.03 -36.70
CA ALA A 873 -25.72 12.81 -37.38
C ALA A 873 -24.81 13.12 -38.59
N LEU A 874 -25.14 14.14 -39.39
CA LEU A 874 -24.33 14.59 -40.53
C LEU A 874 -22.95 15.08 -40.09
N LYS A 875 -22.87 15.85 -39.00
CA LYS A 875 -21.59 16.31 -38.44
C LYS A 875 -20.68 15.13 -38.09
N ASN A 876 -21.24 14.05 -37.53
CA ASN A 876 -20.48 12.85 -37.21
C ASN A 876 -20.12 12.01 -38.45
N ALA A 877 -20.99 11.95 -39.45
CA ALA A 877 -20.72 11.27 -40.71
C ALA A 877 -19.55 11.92 -41.49
N GLU A 878 -19.50 13.25 -41.52
CA GLU A 878 -18.43 14.01 -42.18
C GLU A 878 -17.04 13.72 -41.59
N ILE A 879 -16.92 13.44 -40.29
CA ILE A 879 -15.65 13.04 -39.66
C ILE A 879 -15.09 11.77 -40.32
N LEU A 880 -15.96 10.84 -40.68
CA LEU A 880 -15.58 9.54 -41.24
C LEU A 880 -15.23 9.63 -42.74
N VAL A 881 -15.85 10.56 -43.46
CA VAL A 881 -15.65 10.75 -44.91
C VAL A 881 -14.49 11.71 -45.22
N SER A 882 -14.18 12.66 -44.32
CA SER A 882 -13.07 13.62 -44.46
C SER A 882 -11.74 13.17 -43.81
N GLY A 883 -11.77 12.16 -42.94
CA GLY A 883 -10.59 11.56 -42.32
C GLY A 883 -9.86 10.55 -43.23
N VAL A 884 -8.58 10.28 -42.94
CA VAL A 884 -7.84 9.16 -43.55
C VAL A 884 -8.64 7.88 -43.32
N LYS A 885 -9.06 7.20 -44.39
CA LYS A 885 -9.84 5.95 -44.40
C LYS A 885 -9.06 4.79 -43.74
N GLY A 886 -8.91 4.82 -42.42
CA GLY A 886 -8.23 3.78 -41.64
C GLY A 886 -6.78 3.50 -42.04
N ILE A 887 -6.13 2.67 -41.23
CA ILE A 887 -4.90 1.97 -41.63
C ILE A 887 -5.36 0.72 -42.37
N VAL A 888 -5.17 0.67 -43.68
CA VAL A 888 -5.32 -0.57 -44.45
C VAL A 888 -4.24 -1.53 -43.96
N ALA A 889 -4.62 -2.58 -43.24
CA ALA A 889 -3.71 -3.67 -42.90
C ALA A 889 -3.48 -4.52 -44.15
N GLU A 890 -2.70 -4.02 -45.11
CA GLU A 890 -2.17 -4.91 -46.13
C GLU A 890 -1.19 -5.91 -45.48
N PRO A 891 -1.20 -7.18 -45.91
CA PRO A 891 -0.28 -8.18 -45.39
C PRO A 891 1.14 -7.79 -45.76
N ALA A 892 1.88 -7.25 -44.78
CA ALA A 892 3.33 -7.00 -44.79
C ALA A 892 3.98 -6.98 -46.18
N ALA A 893 3.60 -6.03 -47.03
CA ALA A 893 4.37 -5.75 -48.23
C ALA A 893 5.70 -5.17 -47.75
N ASN A 894 6.81 -5.86 -48.04
CA ASN A 894 8.18 -5.42 -47.76
C ASN A 894 8.32 -3.93 -48.14
N VAL A 895 8.25 -3.04 -47.14
CA VAL A 895 8.33 -1.60 -47.35
C VAL A 895 9.71 -1.35 -47.95
N GLN A 896 9.73 -0.94 -49.22
CA GLN A 896 10.98 -0.55 -49.88
C GLN A 896 11.58 0.62 -49.09
N LYS A 897 12.80 0.46 -48.58
CA LYS A 897 13.56 1.55 -47.96
C LYS A 897 13.61 2.74 -48.94
N GLY A 898 13.22 3.92 -48.47
CA GLY A 898 13.17 5.12 -49.29
C GLY A 898 12.39 6.26 -48.66
N VAL A 899 12.51 7.43 -49.26
CA VAL A 899 11.75 8.64 -48.96
C VAL A 899 10.69 8.81 -50.04
N PHE A 900 9.45 9.07 -49.63
CA PHE A 900 8.30 9.17 -50.51
C PHE A 900 7.65 10.56 -50.41
N THR A 901 7.00 11.00 -51.48
CA THR A 901 6.07 12.13 -51.43
C THR A 901 4.84 11.78 -50.58
N LEU A 902 4.05 12.79 -50.20
CA LEU A 902 2.74 12.57 -49.57
C LEU A 902 1.77 11.77 -50.45
N SER A 903 1.99 11.76 -51.76
CA SER A 903 1.26 10.95 -52.74
C SER A 903 1.82 9.54 -52.93
N GLY A 904 2.83 9.13 -52.15
CA GLY A 904 3.38 7.77 -52.17
C GLY A 904 4.41 7.49 -53.28
N VAL A 905 4.93 8.51 -53.96
CA VAL A 905 5.96 8.34 -55.01
C VAL A 905 7.34 8.36 -54.36
N LYS A 906 8.16 7.34 -54.60
CA LYS A 906 9.54 7.29 -54.09
C LYS A 906 10.39 8.36 -54.76
N VAL A 907 11.06 9.20 -53.97
CA VAL A 907 11.86 10.35 -54.43
C VAL A 907 13.33 10.28 -54.05
N ALA A 908 13.71 9.49 -53.04
CA ALA A 908 15.11 9.26 -52.67
C ALA A 908 15.27 7.99 -51.84
N ASP A 909 16.51 7.55 -51.64
CA ASP A 909 16.85 6.45 -50.72
C ASP A 909 17.13 6.94 -49.29
N SER A 910 17.50 8.22 -49.11
CA SER A 910 17.73 8.88 -47.81
C SER A 910 17.23 10.33 -47.85
N LYS A 911 16.92 10.87 -46.67
CA LYS A 911 16.46 12.27 -46.47
C LYS A 911 17.58 13.31 -46.64
N ASP A 912 18.84 12.89 -46.64
CA ASP A 912 20.00 13.79 -46.51
C ASP A 912 20.30 14.65 -47.75
N VAL A 913 19.55 14.46 -48.84
CA VAL A 913 19.77 15.14 -50.13
C VAL A 913 18.50 15.79 -50.70
N LEU A 914 17.44 15.91 -49.89
CA LEU A 914 16.14 16.41 -50.35
C LEU A 914 16.02 17.94 -50.24
N PRO A 915 15.32 18.58 -51.20
CA PRO A 915 14.94 19.98 -51.04
C PRO A 915 13.95 20.16 -49.89
N LYS A 916 13.78 21.41 -49.43
CA LYS A 916 12.86 21.74 -48.34
C LYS A 916 11.44 21.32 -48.68
N GLY A 917 10.79 20.57 -47.80
CA GLY A 917 9.48 20.00 -48.08
C GLY A 917 9.03 18.95 -47.06
N LEU A 918 7.81 18.45 -47.27
CA LEU A 918 7.20 17.42 -46.43
C LEU A 918 7.26 16.06 -47.14
N TYR A 919 7.85 15.07 -46.48
CA TYR A 919 8.08 13.73 -47.04
C TYR A 919 7.67 12.63 -46.07
N ILE A 920 7.55 11.40 -46.56
CA ILE A 920 7.37 10.18 -45.75
C ILE A 920 8.67 9.39 -45.76
N VAL A 921 9.26 9.16 -44.58
CA VAL A 921 10.48 8.36 -44.39
C VAL A 921 10.17 7.30 -43.33
N ASP A 922 10.37 6.03 -43.65
CA ASP A 922 10.07 4.89 -42.77
C ASP A 922 8.65 4.94 -42.16
N GLY A 923 7.67 5.35 -42.99
CA GLY A 923 6.27 5.49 -42.58
C GLY A 923 5.95 6.72 -41.73
N LYS A 924 6.91 7.61 -41.46
CA LYS A 924 6.71 8.84 -40.67
C LYS A 924 6.80 10.08 -41.53
N LYS A 925 5.94 11.08 -41.25
CA LYS A 925 6.02 12.41 -41.87
C LYS A 925 7.25 13.15 -41.33
N VAL A 926 8.13 13.59 -42.22
CA VAL A 926 9.35 14.33 -41.90
C VAL A 926 9.35 15.65 -42.66
N ILE A 927 9.60 16.75 -41.95
CA ILE A 927 9.84 18.07 -42.55
C ILE A 927 11.35 18.18 -42.79
N VAL A 928 11.75 18.26 -44.05
CA VAL A 928 13.11 18.65 -44.43
C VAL A 928 13.13 20.18 -44.48
N LYS A 929 13.87 20.80 -43.56
CA LYS A 929 13.89 22.26 -43.33
C LYS A 929 14.93 23.00 -44.13
#